data_AF-A0A2I1H666-F1
#
_entry.id   AF-A0A2I1H666-F1
#
_cell.length_a   1.000
_cell.length_b   1.000
_cell.length_c   1.000
_cell.angle_alpha   90.00
_cell.angle_beta   90.00
_cell.angle_gamma   90.00
#
_symmetry.space_group_name_H-M   'P 1'
#
loop_
_entity.id
_entity.type
_entity.pdbx_description
1 polymer ?
#
loop_
_entity_poly.entity_id
_entity_poly.type
_entity_poly.pdbx_seq_one_letter_code
_entity_poly.pdbx_strand_id
1 'polypeptide(L)'
;MLIIQHNLFIWSGSSEKIISEKFGELVLMEYIWSFLEREWVDSMDKSILDSQTKFDEVSNKVAKALKNTGGFLNELAGNEPIALPHTLWFGILDLAQNLIQRSSRIATYGLCYYLAIESLNKAPSSFIQFKSIELLLHLYNIDNKMFSMIEIDFDQYMQKLSENNLEGSLEKFQNLLTFVKEKYLEDLKILSNNTGKGKEGKRKNLNQYSYLKKEQISNSNILDVIADEITCPISSEPTDQLSYIYRCLNNYEQAHLFLKEAIDLNPKRPVAYFICGEIFFRQNKYDKAIEINEKNYEKAESLCKEFINFFPKSYSLRCILAYIYRCLNNYEQAHLFLKEAIDLNPKRPVAYFICGEIFFRQNKYDEAIDNLKKSLKYKSKINNLYILLGNSYLLINYNGDIENYNIALKNDPNNYLCLKNCAYSYEKEGDYLSTLNLLDKLLNINKEDSLVLCYYGEILYNMTQYRKAISYFTKAYTIDPENIHNLNRRAITYYIIKEYDKVLSDLDKIIQLDPLNSSAYYLKSLTYYTKNDNNNAKVSFKKCAELLNSDNILAKIQLFHLEYLLNKNSSKDLNNILTKFLNSYNIYENKLLHFIECKIYIELKEYSKAKPALIRIGVPFIGYFMQIHPDFWSYLCEVREINKNDFTKFGIIDEFSKYMYKEHEVYFVSNLTNLNSELCQFQESDISSLSGLVMSSKNENLHLKLPILDYYYFNNYLVCKMNVKKILSKDCFIKFIPNGNYREDYILKHKDVSKLEGLGWIEYQTSIKIFQLSIEINSIEMQIEYIRFGYNGNTITHFPNMSLMGYLLPDYHKFFSNVPETFKDKYFSRNKMENLLDLKDILNSL
;
A
#
# COMPACT_ATOMS: atom_id res chain seq x y z
N MET A 1 34.52 -10.77 44.61
CA MET A 1 33.45 -11.09 43.64
C MET A 1 32.42 -12.09 44.17
N LEU A 2 32.80 -13.32 44.52
CA LEU A 2 31.85 -14.35 44.97
C LEU A 2 31.06 -13.98 46.25
N ILE A 3 31.67 -13.24 47.18
CA ILE A 3 31.01 -12.75 48.40
C ILE A 3 29.99 -11.63 48.10
N ILE A 4 30.28 -10.78 47.11
CA ILE A 4 29.39 -9.70 46.66
C ILE A 4 28.17 -10.31 45.95
N GLN A 5 28.41 -11.35 45.13
CA GLN A 5 27.35 -12.15 44.49
C GLN A 5 26.45 -12.86 45.52
N HIS A 6 27.03 -13.38 46.61
CA HIS A 6 26.28 -14.04 47.67
C HIS A 6 25.39 -13.06 48.47
N ASN A 7 25.88 -11.86 48.78
CA ASN A 7 25.11 -10.85 49.52
C ASN A 7 24.01 -10.20 48.67
N LEU A 8 24.21 -10.08 47.35
CA LEU A 8 23.17 -9.62 46.40
C LEU A 8 22.01 -10.61 46.29
N PHE A 9 22.28 -11.92 46.39
CA PHE A 9 21.26 -12.97 46.36
C PHE A 9 20.29 -12.91 47.54
N ILE A 10 20.72 -12.35 48.67
CA ILE A 10 19.88 -12.14 49.86
C ILE A 10 18.99 -10.89 49.70
N TRP A 11 19.41 -9.91 48.89
CA TRP A 11 18.72 -8.62 48.73
C TRP A 11 17.70 -8.57 47.58
N SER A 12 17.76 -9.48 46.60
CA SER A 12 16.81 -9.55 45.48
C SER A 12 15.49 -10.27 45.79
N GLY A 13 15.28 -10.70 47.04
CA GLY A 13 14.12 -11.48 47.47
C GLY A 13 12.77 -10.76 47.55
N SER A 14 12.68 -9.45 47.28
CA SER A 14 11.41 -8.72 47.39
C SER A 14 11.06 -7.92 46.12
N SER A 15 10.11 -8.50 45.37
CA SER A 15 9.13 -7.92 44.44
C SER A 15 9.58 -6.97 43.31
N GLU A 16 9.23 -7.42 42.10
CA GLU A 16 8.99 -6.71 40.83
C GLU A 16 10.19 -6.35 39.92
N LYS A 17 10.19 -7.03 38.76
CA LYS A 17 11.14 -6.95 37.66
C LYS A 17 10.91 -5.70 36.81
N ILE A 18 11.94 -4.86 36.65
CA ILE A 18 12.02 -3.88 35.54
C ILE A 18 13.37 -3.91 34.79
N ILE A 19 14.41 -4.58 35.30
CA ILE A 19 15.71 -4.71 34.62
C ILE A 19 16.15 -6.18 34.64
N SER A 20 16.67 -6.72 33.53
CA SER A 20 17.21 -8.10 33.54
C SER A 20 18.35 -8.19 34.55
N GLU A 21 18.38 -9.22 35.40
CA GLU A 21 19.42 -9.41 36.44
C GLU A 21 20.84 -9.14 35.91
N LYS A 22 21.16 -9.65 34.72
CA LYS A 22 22.47 -9.44 34.06
C LYS A 22 22.79 -7.98 33.75
N PHE A 23 21.82 -7.18 33.35
CA PHE A 23 22.02 -5.76 33.06
C PHE A 23 22.19 -4.95 34.35
N GLY A 24 21.44 -5.30 35.40
CA GLY A 24 21.63 -4.74 36.73
C GLY A 24 23.01 -5.06 37.30
N GLU A 25 23.45 -6.32 37.18
CA GLU A 25 24.79 -6.77 37.57
C GLU A 25 25.91 -6.04 36.81
N LEU A 26 25.73 -5.80 35.51
CA LEU A 26 26.70 -5.10 34.66
C LEU A 26 26.84 -3.61 35.02
N VAL A 27 25.72 -2.91 35.20
CA VAL A 27 25.71 -1.48 35.57
C VAL A 27 26.25 -1.27 37.00
N LEU A 28 25.94 -2.17 37.93
CA LEU A 28 26.51 -2.13 39.30
C LEU A 28 28.00 -2.45 39.33
N MET A 29 28.47 -3.40 38.51
CA MET A 29 29.91 -3.68 38.36
C MET A 29 30.66 -2.46 37.84
N GLU A 30 30.11 -1.78 36.83
CA GLU A 30 30.69 -0.56 36.26
C GLU A 30 30.75 0.59 37.28
N TYR A 31 29.71 0.75 38.12
CA TYR A 31 29.69 1.75 39.18
C TYR A 31 30.67 1.43 40.32
N ILE A 32 30.73 0.17 40.78
CA ILE A 32 31.66 -0.28 41.82
C ILE A 32 33.11 -0.13 41.35
N TRP A 33 33.40 -0.45 40.09
CA TRP A 33 34.76 -0.33 39.54
C TRP A 33 35.16 1.12 39.24
N SER A 34 34.25 1.97 38.77
CA SER A 34 34.51 3.42 38.62
C SER A 34 34.71 4.12 39.97
N PHE A 35 34.09 3.59 41.04
CA PHE A 35 34.32 4.07 42.41
C PHE A 35 35.69 3.61 42.93
N LEU A 36 36.06 2.35 42.71
CA LEU A 36 37.38 1.81 43.06
C LEU A 36 38.52 2.49 42.29
N GLU A 37 38.31 2.79 41.01
CA GLU A 37 39.26 3.52 40.17
C GLU A 37 39.47 4.95 40.68
N ARG A 38 38.41 5.64 41.12
CA ARG A 38 38.53 6.97 41.78
C ARG A 38 39.27 6.92 43.11
N GLU A 39 39.02 5.92 43.96
CA GLU A 39 39.75 5.78 45.24
C GLU A 39 41.21 5.26 45.03
N TRP A 40 41.51 4.61 43.90
CA TRP A 40 42.87 4.18 43.53
C TRP A 40 43.77 5.31 43.02
N VAL A 41 43.20 6.40 42.49
CA VAL A 41 43.98 7.56 42.01
C VAL A 41 44.78 8.22 43.14
N ASP A 42 44.36 8.08 44.41
CA ASP A 42 45.03 8.68 45.56
C ASP A 42 46.02 7.76 46.29
N SER A 43 46.27 6.54 45.82
CA SER A 43 47.14 5.60 46.53
C SER A 43 48.32 5.09 45.70
N MET A 44 49.47 5.71 45.90
CA MET A 44 50.77 5.34 45.31
C MET A 44 51.44 4.10 45.93
N ASP A 45 50.82 3.38 46.88
CA ASP A 45 51.48 2.29 47.59
C ASP A 45 50.85 0.90 47.36
N LYS A 46 51.70 -0.05 46.91
CA LYS A 46 51.41 -1.47 46.61
C LYS A 46 50.83 -2.28 47.78
N SER A 47 50.67 -1.72 48.98
CA SER A 47 50.27 -2.48 50.19
C SER A 47 48.76 -2.49 50.47
N ILE A 48 47.91 -1.94 49.61
CA ILE A 48 46.47 -1.80 49.87
C ILE A 48 45.72 -3.12 49.71
N LEU A 49 46.22 -4.04 48.88
CA LEU A 49 45.57 -5.33 48.61
C LEU A 49 45.82 -6.39 49.70
N ASP A 50 46.68 -6.14 50.68
CA ASP A 50 47.05 -7.12 51.71
C ASP A 50 46.36 -6.92 53.08
N SER A 51 45.61 -5.82 53.29
CA SER A 51 44.91 -5.60 54.58
C SER A 51 43.38 -5.66 54.43
N GLN A 52 42.78 -6.72 54.97
CA GLN A 52 41.32 -6.94 55.05
C GLN A 52 40.55 -5.73 55.61
N THR A 53 41.15 -4.99 56.55
CA THR A 53 40.55 -3.83 57.21
C THR A 53 40.28 -2.64 56.28
N LYS A 54 41.17 -2.36 55.31
CA LYS A 54 40.95 -1.30 54.31
C LYS A 54 39.94 -1.70 53.24
N PHE A 55 39.90 -2.99 52.88
CA PHE A 55 38.87 -3.53 51.99
C PHE A 55 37.47 -3.38 52.63
N ASP A 56 37.35 -3.67 53.93
CA ASP A 56 36.10 -3.52 54.67
C ASP A 56 35.69 -2.03 54.80
N GLU A 57 36.65 -1.11 54.89
CA GLU A 57 36.40 0.34 54.90
C GLU A 57 35.84 0.85 53.56
N VAL A 58 36.44 0.44 52.44
CA VAL A 58 35.98 0.77 51.09
C VAL A 58 34.61 0.14 50.81
N SER A 59 34.41 -1.11 51.21
CA SER A 59 33.13 -1.82 51.10
C SER A 59 32.01 -1.10 51.87
N ASN A 60 32.30 -0.60 53.08
CA ASN A 60 31.35 0.16 53.90
C ASN A 60 31.03 1.54 53.30
N LYS A 61 31.99 2.23 52.67
CA LYS A 61 31.73 3.49 51.94
C LYS A 61 30.80 3.27 50.75
N VAL A 62 31.04 2.22 49.95
CA VAL A 62 30.18 1.84 48.80
C VAL A 62 28.76 1.50 49.28
N ALA A 63 28.60 0.74 50.36
CA ALA A 63 27.30 0.40 50.92
C ALA A 63 26.52 1.63 51.45
N LYS A 64 27.24 2.66 51.94
CA LYS A 64 26.63 3.92 52.44
C LYS A 64 26.20 4.83 51.29
N ALA A 65 26.97 4.90 50.21
CA ALA A 65 26.64 5.63 48.99
C ALA A 65 25.40 5.05 48.28
N LEU A 66 25.30 3.71 48.22
CA LEU A 66 24.16 3.02 47.62
C LEU A 66 22.86 3.14 48.45
N LYS A 67 22.94 3.40 49.76
CA LYS A 67 21.76 3.58 50.64
C LYS A 67 21.11 4.97 50.55
N ASN A 68 21.83 6.00 50.13
CA ASN A 68 21.29 7.35 49.96
C ASN A 68 20.72 7.50 48.53
N THR A 69 19.62 6.81 48.25
CA THR A 69 18.97 6.77 46.94
C THR A 69 18.20 8.07 46.64
N GLY A 70 18.94 9.04 46.15
CA GLY A 70 18.42 10.23 45.45
C GLY A 70 19.33 10.73 44.33
N GLY A 71 20.64 10.45 44.39
CA GLY A 71 21.63 10.88 43.38
C GLY A 71 21.86 9.91 42.21
N PHE A 72 21.56 8.62 42.40
CA PHE A 72 21.94 7.55 41.44
C PHE A 72 21.31 7.72 40.05
N LEU A 73 20.09 8.28 39.95
CA LEU A 73 19.43 8.53 38.67
C LEU A 73 19.86 9.84 38.00
N ASN A 74 20.33 10.82 38.77
CA ASN A 74 20.73 12.13 38.22
C ASN A 74 22.14 12.12 37.63
N GLU A 75 23.04 11.24 38.10
CA GLU A 75 24.35 11.03 37.45
C GLU A 75 24.23 10.31 36.09
N LEU A 76 23.18 9.50 35.87
CA LEU A 76 22.93 8.79 34.61
C LEU A 76 22.36 9.68 33.49
N ALA A 77 21.76 10.83 33.84
CA ALA A 77 21.12 11.73 32.86
C ALA A 77 22.06 12.80 32.28
N GLY A 78 23.30 12.92 32.78
CA GLY A 78 24.19 14.04 32.48
C GLY A 78 25.29 13.79 31.42
N ASN A 79 25.49 12.55 30.96
CA ASN A 79 26.55 12.24 30.00
C ASN A 79 25.95 11.66 28.71
N GLU A 80 26.18 12.34 27.58
CA GLU A 80 25.75 11.90 26.25
C GLU A 80 26.33 10.51 25.88
N PRO A 81 25.53 9.63 25.25
CA PRO A 81 25.97 8.27 24.93
C PRO A 81 26.74 8.26 23.60
N ILE A 82 28.07 8.22 23.65
CA ILE A 82 28.92 8.04 22.47
C ILE A 82 30.02 7.02 22.79
N ALA A 83 30.06 5.92 22.03
CA ALA A 83 30.91 4.72 22.10
C ALA A 83 30.39 3.56 22.98
N LEU A 84 30.58 2.32 22.49
CA LEU A 84 30.21 1.06 23.17
C LEU A 84 30.77 1.00 24.60
N PRO A 85 30.01 0.50 25.61
CA PRO A 85 30.51 0.36 26.97
C PRO A 85 31.81 -0.47 27.01
N HIS A 86 32.84 -0.03 27.75
CA HIS A 86 34.12 -0.75 27.88
C HIS A 86 33.95 -2.20 28.35
N THR A 87 32.85 -2.50 29.04
CA THR A 87 32.41 -3.84 29.46
C THR A 87 32.08 -4.77 28.30
N LEU A 88 31.53 -4.27 27.18
CA LEU A 88 31.27 -5.09 25.99
C LEU A 88 32.57 -5.44 25.25
N TRP A 89 33.50 -4.49 25.15
CA TRP A 89 34.81 -4.70 24.54
C TRP A 89 35.61 -5.79 25.26
N PHE A 90 35.60 -5.78 26.58
CA PHE A 90 36.27 -6.82 27.35
C PHE A 90 35.60 -8.18 27.24
N GLY A 91 34.26 -8.23 27.24
CA GLY A 91 33.53 -9.48 26.99
C GLY A 91 33.88 -10.12 25.64
N ILE A 92 34.10 -9.29 24.61
CA ILE A 92 34.55 -9.73 23.28
C ILE A 92 35.98 -10.29 23.33
N LEU A 93 36.90 -9.62 24.05
CA LEU A 93 38.29 -10.09 24.21
C LEU A 93 38.39 -11.38 25.04
N ASP A 94 37.52 -11.57 26.03
CA ASP A 94 37.45 -12.79 26.83
C ASP A 94 36.90 -14.00 26.02
N LEU A 95 35.92 -13.74 25.15
CA LEU A 95 35.46 -14.70 24.14
C LEU A 95 36.58 -15.09 23.16
N ALA A 96 37.37 -14.11 22.71
CA ALA A 96 38.50 -14.35 21.82
C ALA A 96 39.59 -15.22 22.48
N GLN A 97 39.90 -14.99 23.77
CA GLN A 97 40.83 -15.86 24.51
C GLN A 97 40.31 -17.30 24.63
N ASN A 98 39.00 -17.47 24.89
CA ASN A 98 38.36 -18.79 24.89
C ASN A 98 38.42 -19.48 23.51
N LEU A 99 38.29 -18.72 22.42
CA LEU A 99 38.41 -19.23 21.05
C LEU A 99 39.84 -19.68 20.75
N ILE A 100 40.85 -18.93 21.19
CA ILE A 100 42.26 -19.32 21.09
C ILE A 100 42.51 -20.66 21.79
N GLN A 101 41.94 -20.87 22.97
CA GLN A 101 42.13 -22.10 23.73
C GLN A 101 41.43 -23.33 23.12
N ARG A 102 40.37 -23.12 22.34
CA ARG A 102 39.52 -24.21 21.81
C ARG A 102 39.73 -24.47 20.31
N SER A 103 40.32 -23.54 19.58
CA SER A 103 40.58 -23.67 18.15
C SER A 103 41.99 -24.17 17.90
N SER A 104 42.21 -24.86 16.77
CA SER A 104 43.54 -25.18 16.25
C SER A 104 43.75 -24.61 14.85
N ARG A 105 42.86 -23.72 14.40
CA ARG A 105 42.90 -23.10 13.06
C ARG A 105 43.72 -21.82 13.11
N ILE A 106 44.65 -21.69 12.17
CA ILE A 106 45.55 -20.55 12.07
C ILE A 106 44.77 -19.25 11.80
N ALA A 107 43.73 -19.30 10.95
CA ALA A 107 42.83 -18.16 10.73
C ALA A 107 42.17 -17.63 12.03
N THR A 108 41.78 -18.51 12.97
CA THR A 108 41.19 -18.08 14.25
C THR A 108 42.21 -17.32 15.10
N TYR A 109 43.45 -17.78 15.13
CA TYR A 109 44.53 -17.13 15.86
C TYR A 109 44.87 -15.77 15.25
N GLY A 110 44.90 -15.70 13.92
CA GLY A 110 45.05 -14.45 13.17
C GLY A 110 43.98 -13.40 13.46
N LEU A 111 42.72 -13.82 13.51
CA LEU A 111 41.58 -12.96 13.85
C LEU A 111 41.68 -12.44 15.29
N CYS A 112 42.09 -13.28 16.24
CA CYS A 112 42.24 -12.87 17.63
C CYS A 112 43.42 -11.90 17.81
N TYR A 113 44.53 -12.11 17.08
CA TYR A 113 45.66 -11.18 17.04
C TYR A 113 45.23 -9.78 16.57
N TYR A 114 44.52 -9.70 15.44
CA TYR A 114 44.04 -8.41 14.92
C TYR A 114 43.09 -7.70 15.89
N LEU A 115 42.16 -8.44 16.49
CA LEU A 115 41.22 -7.91 17.48
C LEU A 115 41.93 -7.28 18.68
N ALA A 116 42.99 -7.91 19.20
CA ALA A 116 43.72 -7.35 20.34
C ALA A 116 44.54 -6.10 19.98
N ILE A 117 45.18 -6.06 18.80
CA ILE A 117 45.93 -4.88 18.34
C ILE A 117 44.99 -3.68 18.09
N GLU A 118 43.85 -3.90 17.46
CA GLU A 118 42.84 -2.85 17.28
C GLU A 118 42.27 -2.36 18.63
N SER A 119 42.05 -3.29 19.57
CA SER A 119 41.58 -2.96 20.92
C SER A 119 42.58 -2.07 21.68
N LEU A 120 43.88 -2.34 21.56
CA LEU A 120 44.94 -1.47 22.10
C LEU A 120 44.88 -0.07 21.49
N ASN A 121 44.70 0.02 20.17
CA ASN A 121 44.72 1.28 19.43
C ASN A 121 43.47 2.17 19.65
N LYS A 122 42.29 1.58 19.88
CA LYS A 122 41.01 2.32 19.90
C LYS A 122 40.49 2.63 21.29
N ALA A 123 40.80 1.81 22.29
CA ALA A 123 40.25 1.96 23.63
C ALA A 123 41.38 1.87 24.67
N PRO A 124 42.12 2.96 24.93
CA PRO A 124 43.29 2.98 25.81
C PRO A 124 42.91 2.93 27.30
N SER A 125 41.82 2.24 27.66
CA SER A 125 41.53 1.94 29.05
C SER A 125 42.49 0.85 29.53
N SER A 126 43.00 0.98 30.75
CA SER A 126 43.93 0.01 31.34
C SER A 126 43.37 -1.42 31.33
N PHE A 127 42.05 -1.56 31.36
CA PHE A 127 41.33 -2.83 31.32
C PHE A 127 41.36 -3.53 29.95
N ILE A 128 41.11 -2.76 28.87
CA ILE A 128 41.18 -3.29 27.51
C ILE A 128 42.64 -3.53 27.13
N GLN A 129 43.55 -2.65 27.55
CA GLN A 129 44.99 -2.84 27.38
C GLN A 129 45.46 -4.13 28.06
N PHE A 130 45.07 -4.37 29.32
CA PHE A 130 45.40 -5.60 30.05
C PHE A 130 44.97 -6.85 29.28
N LYS A 131 43.70 -6.87 28.84
CA LYS A 131 43.12 -8.06 28.19
C LYS A 131 43.67 -8.31 26.80
N SER A 132 43.94 -7.24 26.05
CA SER A 132 44.59 -7.33 24.74
C SER A 132 46.03 -7.83 24.87
N ILE A 133 46.81 -7.34 25.83
CA ILE A 133 48.17 -7.82 26.10
C ILE A 133 48.13 -9.31 26.47
N GLU A 134 47.23 -9.70 27.38
CA GLU A 134 47.05 -11.10 27.80
C GLU A 134 46.77 -12.01 26.59
N LEU A 135 45.86 -11.58 25.70
CA LEU A 135 45.48 -12.31 24.51
C LEU A 135 46.62 -12.43 23.48
N LEU A 136 47.41 -11.37 23.30
CA LEU A 136 48.57 -11.36 22.41
C LEU A 136 49.67 -12.28 22.95
N LEU A 137 49.95 -12.25 24.25
CA LEU A 137 50.93 -13.16 24.87
C LEU A 137 50.50 -14.63 24.75
N HIS A 138 49.19 -14.92 24.81
CA HIS A 138 48.66 -16.25 24.53
C HIS A 138 48.95 -16.73 23.11
N LEU A 139 48.78 -15.87 22.12
CA LEU A 139 49.07 -16.19 20.72
C LEU A 139 50.56 -16.36 20.48
N TYR A 140 51.37 -15.47 21.07
CA TYR A 140 52.83 -15.55 21.04
C TYR A 140 53.35 -16.88 21.59
N ASN A 141 52.74 -17.40 22.67
CA ASN A 141 53.11 -18.68 23.25
C ASN A 141 52.65 -19.90 22.45
N ILE A 142 51.58 -19.79 21.68
CA ILE A 142 51.09 -20.88 20.83
C ILE A 142 52.04 -21.10 19.67
N ASP A 143 52.50 -20.04 19.01
CA ASP A 143 53.51 -20.11 17.94
C ASP A 143 54.35 -18.82 17.89
N ASN A 144 55.49 -18.85 18.56
CA ASN A 144 56.38 -17.70 18.69
C ASN A 144 57.05 -17.28 17.37
N LYS A 145 57.20 -18.19 16.40
CA LYS A 145 57.73 -17.86 15.07
C LYS A 145 56.66 -17.12 14.27
N MET A 146 55.43 -17.60 14.33
CA MET A 146 54.31 -17.05 13.59
C MET A 146 53.87 -15.66 14.09
N PHE A 147 53.89 -15.45 15.41
CA PHE A 147 53.48 -14.19 16.05
C PHE A 147 54.66 -13.33 16.53
N SER A 148 55.84 -13.50 15.91
CA SER A 148 57.05 -12.76 16.27
C SER A 148 56.93 -11.23 16.17
N MET A 149 55.95 -10.73 15.43
CA MET A 149 55.65 -9.29 15.28
C MET A 149 55.04 -8.65 16.53
N ILE A 150 54.48 -9.42 17.48
CA ILE A 150 53.79 -8.87 18.67
C ILE A 150 54.69 -7.94 19.50
N GLU A 151 55.97 -8.28 19.66
CA GLU A 151 56.91 -7.42 20.40
C GLU A 151 57.18 -6.11 19.63
N ILE A 152 57.23 -6.16 18.29
CA ILE A 152 57.34 -4.97 17.43
C ILE A 152 56.07 -4.11 17.55
N ASP A 153 54.89 -4.73 17.60
CA ASP A 153 53.63 -4.01 17.75
C ASP A 153 53.49 -3.33 19.12
N PHE A 154 54.00 -3.95 20.19
CA PHE A 154 54.09 -3.30 21.50
C PHE A 154 55.02 -2.09 21.46
N ASP A 155 56.19 -2.21 20.82
CA ASP A 155 57.13 -1.09 20.65
C ASP A 155 56.53 0.06 19.82
N GLN A 156 55.79 -0.25 18.75
CA GLN A 156 55.09 0.75 17.94
C GLN A 156 53.96 1.43 18.72
N TYR A 157 53.19 0.67 19.49
CA TYR A 157 52.14 1.24 20.35
C TYR A 157 52.73 2.15 21.43
N MET A 158 53.87 1.77 21.99
CA MET A 158 54.65 2.58 22.93
C MET A 158 55.16 3.88 22.31
N GLN A 159 55.68 3.83 21.09
CA GLN A 159 56.05 5.04 20.34
C GLN A 159 54.83 5.94 20.11
N LYS A 160 53.70 5.38 19.72
CA LYS A 160 52.44 6.12 19.52
C LYS A 160 51.91 6.76 20.81
N LEU A 161 52.08 6.13 21.96
CA LEU A 161 51.75 6.73 23.26
C LEU A 161 52.71 7.88 23.62
N SER A 162 53.99 7.78 23.22
CA SER A 162 54.98 8.83 23.44
C SER A 162 54.77 10.07 22.55
N GLU A 163 54.28 9.90 21.32
CA GLU A 163 54.01 11.00 20.38
C GLU A 163 52.77 11.84 20.76
N ASN A 164 51.84 11.29 21.55
CA ASN A 164 50.57 11.93 21.88
C ASN A 164 50.57 12.79 23.16
N ASN A 165 51.74 13.07 23.77
CA ASN A 165 51.92 13.98 24.92
C ASN A 165 50.92 13.81 26.09
N LEU A 166 50.52 12.58 26.41
CA LEU A 166 49.75 12.26 27.60
C LEU A 166 50.72 11.86 28.72
N GLU A 167 51.24 12.84 29.47
CA GLU A 167 52.11 12.60 30.63
C GLU A 167 51.44 11.59 31.60
N GLY A 168 52.12 10.47 31.84
CA GLY A 168 51.68 9.36 32.68
C GLY A 168 51.04 8.16 31.96
N SER A 169 50.67 8.24 30.67
CA SER A 169 50.06 7.10 29.94
C SER A 169 51.07 6.02 29.52
N LEU A 170 52.26 6.44 29.08
CA LEU A 170 53.37 5.56 28.68
C LEU A 170 53.86 4.73 29.86
N GLU A 171 54.10 5.38 31.00
CA GLU A 171 54.57 4.74 32.23
C GLU A 171 53.52 3.78 32.80
N LYS A 172 52.23 4.15 32.74
CA LYS A 172 51.11 3.26 33.07
C LYS A 172 51.08 2.02 32.17
N PHE A 173 51.25 2.17 30.87
CA PHE A 173 51.27 1.03 29.95
C PHE A 173 52.52 0.15 30.13
N GLN A 174 53.69 0.72 30.38
CA GLN A 174 54.91 -0.05 30.71
C GLN A 174 54.74 -0.87 31.98
N ASN A 175 54.20 -0.27 33.03
CA ASN A 175 53.93 -0.94 34.29
C ASN A 175 52.88 -2.06 34.10
N LEU A 176 51.84 -1.79 33.31
CA LEU A 176 50.81 -2.78 32.99
C LEU A 176 51.37 -3.94 32.15
N LEU A 177 52.15 -3.66 31.11
CA LEU A 177 52.77 -4.66 30.24
C LEU A 177 53.73 -5.55 31.03
N THR A 178 54.54 -4.95 31.91
CA THR A 178 55.45 -5.69 32.80
C THR A 178 54.66 -6.59 33.75
N PHE A 179 53.62 -6.04 34.40
CA PHE A 179 52.73 -6.77 35.29
C PHE A 179 52.03 -7.96 34.59
N VAL A 180 51.49 -7.75 33.38
CA VAL A 180 50.83 -8.83 32.62
C VAL A 180 51.84 -9.89 32.20
N LYS A 181 53.04 -9.52 31.73
CA LYS A 181 54.11 -10.47 31.37
C LYS A 181 54.52 -11.32 32.58
N GLU A 182 54.70 -10.71 33.75
CA GLU A 182 55.06 -11.41 35.00
C GLU A 182 53.96 -12.37 35.46
N LYS A 183 52.71 -11.87 35.58
CA LYS A 183 51.55 -12.67 35.98
C LYS A 183 51.33 -13.84 35.03
N TYR A 184 51.45 -13.61 33.73
CA TYR A 184 51.26 -14.65 32.73
C TYR A 184 52.35 -15.74 32.80
N LEU A 185 53.60 -15.36 33.10
CA LEU A 185 54.69 -16.31 33.36
C LEU A 185 54.45 -17.15 34.63
N GLU A 186 53.84 -16.57 35.67
CA GLU A 186 53.42 -17.30 36.87
C GLU A 186 52.28 -18.28 36.59
N ASP A 187 51.25 -17.85 35.86
CA ASP A 187 50.11 -18.70 35.46
C ASP A 187 50.56 -19.90 34.61
N LEU A 188 51.53 -19.70 33.71
CA LEU A 188 52.15 -20.79 32.92
C LEU A 188 52.95 -21.76 33.79
N LYS A 189 53.68 -21.27 34.81
CA LYS A 189 54.39 -22.14 35.76
C LYS A 189 53.41 -23.01 36.55
N ILE A 190 52.28 -22.44 36.99
CA ILE A 190 51.21 -23.18 37.69
C ILE A 190 50.57 -24.24 36.78
N LEU A 191 50.30 -23.90 35.51
CA LEU A 191 49.78 -24.84 34.50
C LEU A 191 50.75 -25.99 34.18
N SER A 192 52.06 -25.72 34.17
CA SER A 192 53.11 -26.73 33.96
C SER A 192 53.31 -27.68 35.15
N ASN A 193 53.02 -27.22 36.37
CA ASN A 193 53.09 -28.05 37.58
C ASN A 193 51.85 -28.95 37.77
N ASN A 194 50.73 -28.64 37.10
CA ASN A 194 49.50 -29.42 37.17
C ASN A 194 49.38 -30.53 36.10
N THR A 195 50.35 -30.69 35.19
CA THR A 195 50.37 -31.78 34.17
C THR A 195 50.89 -33.12 34.72
N GLY A 196 50.43 -33.49 35.91
CA GLY A 196 50.78 -34.73 36.60
C GLY A 196 49.55 -35.52 37.06
N LYS A 197 48.52 -35.68 36.22
CA LYS A 197 47.45 -36.70 36.33
C LYS A 197 46.44 -36.55 35.17
N GLY A 198 46.53 -37.41 34.15
CA GLY A 198 45.42 -37.65 33.21
C GLY A 198 45.77 -37.70 31.71
N LYS A 199 46.10 -38.91 31.23
CA LYS A 199 46.03 -39.49 29.86
C LYS A 199 46.33 -38.61 28.64
N GLU A 200 47.42 -38.98 27.98
CA GLU A 200 47.96 -38.45 26.73
C GLU A 200 47.00 -38.49 25.54
N GLY A 201 46.89 -37.35 24.86
CA GLY A 201 46.38 -37.20 23.49
C GLY A 201 47.20 -36.12 22.77
N LYS A 202 48.36 -36.51 22.23
CA LYS A 202 49.25 -35.78 21.29
C LYS A 202 49.34 -34.24 21.47
N ARG A 203 50.13 -33.78 22.44
CA ARG A 203 50.82 -32.49 22.37
C ARG A 203 52.31 -32.77 22.09
N LYS A 204 52.83 -32.28 20.97
CA LYS A 204 54.27 -32.32 20.68
C LYS A 204 55.00 -31.42 21.68
N ASN A 205 56.10 -31.95 22.21
CA ASN A 205 56.93 -31.41 23.29
C ASN A 205 57.25 -29.91 23.19
N LEU A 206 57.08 -29.23 24.33
CA LEU A 206 57.83 -28.02 24.67
C LEU A 206 59.31 -28.39 24.84
N ASN A 207 60.18 -27.81 24.03
CA ASN A 207 61.60 -27.71 24.37
C ASN A 207 61.95 -26.26 24.72
N GLN A 208 62.80 -26.18 25.73
CA GLN A 208 63.12 -25.04 26.58
C GLN A 208 63.88 -23.90 25.89
N TYR A 209 63.77 -22.73 26.52
CA TYR A 209 64.48 -21.47 26.29
C TYR A 209 65.93 -21.58 25.81
N SER A 210 66.27 -20.78 24.80
CA SER A 210 67.55 -20.07 24.75
C SER A 210 67.39 -18.75 23.99
N TYR A 211 67.79 -17.66 24.63
CA TYR A 211 68.01 -16.36 24.00
C TYR A 211 69.18 -16.46 23.00
N LEU A 212 69.09 -15.68 21.92
CA LEU A 212 70.11 -15.36 20.90
C LEU A 212 70.38 -16.40 19.80
N LYS A 213 69.78 -16.17 18.62
CA LYS A 213 70.54 -15.81 17.40
C LYS A 213 69.59 -15.29 16.30
N LYS A 214 69.91 -14.10 15.79
CA LYS A 214 69.40 -13.53 14.54
C LYS A 214 69.83 -14.43 13.38
N GLU A 215 68.86 -15.00 12.66
CA GLU A 215 69.01 -15.37 11.26
C GLU A 215 67.73 -14.94 10.53
N GLN A 216 67.88 -13.99 9.60
CA GLN A 216 66.89 -13.65 8.59
C GLN A 216 66.63 -14.85 7.67
N ILE A 217 65.51 -14.81 6.93
CA ILE A 217 64.99 -15.72 5.88
C ILE A 217 63.79 -16.52 6.41
N SER A 218 62.54 -16.43 5.91
CA SER A 218 61.90 -15.72 4.80
C SER A 218 60.46 -15.41 5.24
N ASN A 219 60.00 -14.17 5.11
CA ASN A 219 58.67 -13.72 5.53
C ASN A 219 57.55 -14.48 4.82
N SER A 220 57.00 -15.51 5.44
CA SER A 220 55.55 -15.78 5.33
C SER A 220 54.89 -14.89 6.37
N ASN A 221 54.44 -13.71 5.98
CA ASN A 221 53.74 -12.82 6.89
C ASN A 221 52.52 -13.57 7.40
N ILE A 222 52.21 -13.51 8.70
CA ILE A 222 51.00 -14.17 9.24
C ILE A 222 49.75 -13.74 8.47
N LEU A 223 49.76 -12.50 7.97
CA LEU A 223 48.77 -11.92 7.06
C LEU A 223 48.64 -12.67 5.73
N ASP A 224 49.72 -13.21 5.17
CA ASP A 224 49.72 -13.98 3.92
C ASP A 224 49.14 -15.39 4.14
N VAL A 225 49.49 -16.03 5.26
CA VAL A 225 48.96 -17.36 5.64
C VAL A 225 47.45 -17.28 5.96
N ILE A 226 47.04 -16.22 6.65
CA ILE A 226 45.63 -15.89 6.91
C ILE A 226 44.89 -15.64 5.60
N ALA A 227 45.48 -14.87 4.67
CA ALA A 227 44.84 -14.58 3.38
C ALA A 227 44.62 -15.84 2.53
N ASP A 228 45.58 -16.77 2.51
CA ASP A 228 45.50 -18.00 1.70
C ASP A 228 44.51 -19.04 2.28
N GLU A 229 44.43 -19.20 3.61
CA GLU A 229 43.48 -20.12 4.26
C GLU A 229 42.01 -19.65 4.21
N ILE A 230 41.78 -18.34 4.06
CA ILE A 230 40.44 -17.72 4.10
C ILE A 230 39.78 -17.71 2.73
N THR A 231 40.53 -18.00 1.65
CA THR A 231 40.00 -18.19 0.30
C THR A 231 39.81 -19.67 -0.04
N CYS A 232 38.64 -20.02 -0.59
CA CYS A 232 38.45 -21.34 -1.18
C CYS A 232 39.38 -21.51 -2.39
N PRO A 233 40.25 -22.53 -2.45
CA PRO A 233 41.28 -22.64 -3.49
C PRO A 233 40.73 -22.90 -4.90
N ILE A 234 39.42 -23.15 -5.04
CA ILE A 234 38.75 -23.38 -6.34
C ILE A 234 37.95 -22.14 -6.81
N SER A 235 37.35 -21.36 -5.89
CA SER A 235 36.50 -20.21 -6.24
C SER A 235 37.13 -18.85 -6.00
N SER A 236 38.23 -18.76 -5.23
CA SER A 236 38.87 -17.49 -4.82
C SER A 236 37.94 -16.55 -4.02
N GLU A 237 36.87 -17.06 -3.39
CA GLU A 237 35.94 -16.30 -2.54
C GLU A 237 36.24 -16.46 -1.04
N PRO A 238 35.99 -15.45 -0.19
CA PRO A 238 36.10 -15.57 1.25
C PRO A 238 34.95 -16.41 1.84
N THR A 239 35.25 -17.29 2.79
CA THR A 239 34.23 -18.08 3.51
C THR A 239 33.38 -17.19 4.44
N ASP A 240 32.10 -17.56 4.65
CA ASP A 240 31.01 -16.83 5.34
C ASP A 240 31.34 -16.13 6.68
N GLN A 241 32.47 -16.46 7.29
CA GLN A 241 32.91 -15.92 8.58
C GLN A 241 33.30 -14.44 8.52
N LEU A 242 33.75 -13.92 7.36
CA LEU A 242 34.10 -12.49 7.21
C LEU A 242 32.85 -11.58 7.17
N SER A 243 31.73 -12.05 6.61
CA SER A 243 30.46 -11.31 6.57
C SER A 243 29.89 -11.06 7.97
N TYR A 244 30.20 -11.97 8.92
CA TYR A 244 29.79 -11.85 10.31
C TYR A 244 30.66 -10.86 11.11
N ILE A 245 31.96 -10.80 10.84
CA ILE A 245 32.90 -9.95 11.58
C ILE A 245 32.77 -8.47 11.18
N TYR A 246 32.61 -8.17 9.89
CA TYR A 246 32.33 -6.80 9.43
C TYR A 246 30.92 -6.30 9.80
N ARG A 247 30.00 -7.23 10.10
CA ARG A 247 28.68 -6.91 10.68
C ARG A 247 28.76 -6.43 12.12
N CYS A 248 29.79 -6.81 12.88
CA CYS A 248 29.90 -6.53 14.32
C CYS A 248 30.63 -5.23 14.65
N LEU A 249 31.52 -4.71 13.79
CA LEU A 249 32.44 -3.64 14.17
C LEU A 249 32.02 -2.19 13.81
N ASN A 250 30.94 -1.99 13.04
CA ASN A 250 30.29 -0.69 12.78
C ASN A 250 31.18 0.54 12.46
N ASN A 251 32.47 0.35 12.15
CA ASN A 251 33.43 1.42 11.90
C ASN A 251 34.05 1.24 10.51
N TYR A 252 33.30 1.74 9.52
CA TYR A 252 33.53 1.45 8.12
C TYR A 252 34.58 2.39 7.46
N GLU A 253 34.86 3.56 8.03
CA GLU A 253 35.78 4.57 7.45
C GLU A 253 37.24 4.09 7.41
N GLN A 254 37.71 3.43 8.48
CA GLN A 254 39.07 2.89 8.50
C GLN A 254 39.22 1.64 7.63
N ALA A 255 38.17 0.84 7.47
CA ALA A 255 38.16 -0.30 6.56
C ALA A 255 38.31 0.14 5.09
N HIS A 256 37.73 1.29 4.73
CA HIS A 256 37.88 1.90 3.40
C HIS A 256 39.33 2.38 3.15
N LEU A 257 39.95 3.06 4.12
CA LEU A 257 41.31 3.58 4.00
C LEU A 257 42.34 2.45 3.82
N PHE A 258 42.20 1.38 4.61
CA PHE A 258 43.11 0.23 4.60
C PHE A 258 42.98 -0.63 3.33
N LEU A 259 41.77 -0.76 2.78
CA LEU A 259 41.55 -1.46 1.50
C LEU A 259 42.05 -0.65 0.31
N LYS A 260 42.02 0.69 0.39
CA LYS A 260 42.59 1.58 -0.63
C LYS A 260 44.12 1.46 -0.66
N GLU A 261 44.77 1.45 0.50
CA GLU A 261 46.21 1.16 0.60
C GLU A 261 46.56 -0.26 0.11
N ALA A 262 45.72 -1.27 0.41
CA ALA A 262 45.92 -2.63 -0.08
C ALA A 262 45.76 -2.77 -1.61
N ILE A 263 44.90 -1.95 -2.22
CA ILE A 263 44.72 -1.84 -3.68
C ILE A 263 45.94 -1.17 -4.33
N ASP A 264 46.45 -0.09 -3.72
CA ASP A 264 47.64 0.64 -4.18
C ASP A 264 48.91 -0.22 -4.07
N LEU A 265 48.98 -1.10 -3.07
CA LEU A 265 50.09 -2.04 -2.87
C LEU A 265 50.05 -3.25 -3.83
N ASN A 266 48.88 -3.67 -4.32
CA ASN A 266 48.79 -4.78 -5.28
C ASN A 266 47.52 -4.74 -6.17
N PRO A 267 47.56 -4.05 -7.33
CA PRO A 267 46.37 -3.71 -8.14
C PRO A 267 45.61 -4.88 -8.79
N LYS A 268 46.13 -6.12 -8.71
CA LYS A 268 45.62 -7.28 -9.46
C LYS A 268 44.74 -8.25 -8.63
N ARG A 269 44.45 -7.97 -7.35
CA ARG A 269 43.68 -8.89 -6.47
C ARG A 269 42.16 -8.56 -6.49
N PRO A 270 41.29 -9.45 -7.01
CA PRO A 270 39.84 -9.21 -7.13
C PRO A 270 39.08 -9.05 -5.80
N VAL A 271 39.62 -9.62 -4.71
CA VAL A 271 38.98 -9.70 -3.39
C VAL A 271 38.94 -8.34 -2.67
N ALA A 272 40.00 -7.53 -2.81
CA ALA A 272 40.05 -6.19 -2.23
C ALA A 272 39.01 -5.27 -2.89
N TYR A 273 38.84 -5.38 -4.21
CA TYR A 273 37.80 -4.68 -4.95
C TYR A 273 36.40 -5.19 -4.57
N PHE A 274 36.17 -6.50 -4.41
CA PHE A 274 34.86 -7.06 -4.01
C PHE A 274 34.41 -6.61 -2.61
N ILE A 275 35.33 -6.60 -1.64
CA ILE A 275 35.07 -6.12 -0.28
C ILE A 275 34.92 -4.58 -0.29
N CYS A 276 35.72 -3.85 -1.07
CA CYS A 276 35.49 -2.43 -1.33
C CYS A 276 34.13 -2.19 -1.98
N GLY A 277 33.66 -3.04 -2.88
CA GLY A 277 32.38 -2.96 -3.57
C GLY A 277 31.21 -3.15 -2.61
N GLU A 278 31.24 -4.17 -1.74
CA GLU A 278 30.22 -4.39 -0.70
C GLU A 278 30.24 -3.32 0.40
N ILE A 279 31.43 -2.89 0.83
CA ILE A 279 31.59 -1.80 1.80
C ILE A 279 31.16 -0.46 1.19
N PHE A 280 31.47 -0.18 -0.09
CA PHE A 280 30.94 0.98 -0.83
C PHE A 280 29.42 0.93 -0.94
N PHE A 281 28.85 -0.25 -1.21
CA PHE A 281 27.41 -0.45 -1.35
C PHE A 281 26.65 -0.24 -0.03
N ARG A 282 27.33 -0.39 1.12
CA ARG A 282 26.73 -0.24 2.47
C ARG A 282 27.10 1.05 3.20
N GLN A 283 28.32 1.60 3.04
CA GLN A 283 28.67 2.94 3.54
C GLN A 283 27.94 4.04 2.77
N ASN A 284 27.84 3.94 1.44
CA ASN A 284 27.15 4.96 0.63
C ASN A 284 25.62 4.84 0.63
N LYS A 285 25.03 4.01 1.51
CA LYS A 285 23.59 4.11 1.80
C LYS A 285 23.21 5.42 2.49
N TYR A 286 24.17 6.17 3.01
CA TYR A 286 23.94 7.53 3.49
C TYR A 286 24.41 8.57 2.45
N ASP A 287 25.66 8.58 2.00
CA ASP A 287 26.18 9.67 1.14
C ASP A 287 25.77 9.62 -0.35
N LYS A 288 25.54 8.45 -0.96
CA LYS A 288 25.02 8.35 -2.35
C LYS A 288 23.52 8.10 -2.43
N ALA A 289 22.91 7.61 -1.34
CA ALA A 289 21.48 7.80 -1.17
C ALA A 289 21.13 9.29 -1.15
N ILE A 290 22.02 10.16 -0.62
CA ILE A 290 21.92 11.62 -0.77
C ILE A 290 22.06 12.04 -2.25
N GLU A 291 23.08 11.62 -3.02
CA GLU A 291 23.20 12.01 -4.45
C GLU A 291 22.05 11.51 -5.37
N ILE A 292 21.51 10.31 -5.13
CA ILE A 292 20.34 9.79 -5.88
C ILE A 292 19.04 10.41 -5.36
N ASN A 293 18.91 10.71 -4.06
CA ASN A 293 17.81 11.52 -3.52
C ASN A 293 17.87 12.99 -3.98
N GLU A 294 19.06 13.51 -4.30
CA GLU A 294 19.28 14.83 -4.93
C GLU A 294 18.98 14.83 -6.43
N LYS A 295 18.52 13.70 -7.01
CA LYS A 295 18.17 13.52 -8.43
C LYS A 295 19.34 13.71 -9.41
N ASN A 296 20.59 13.54 -8.97
CA ASN A 296 21.76 13.65 -9.85
C ASN A 296 22.09 12.32 -10.56
N TYR A 297 21.16 11.85 -11.40
CA TYR A 297 21.20 10.53 -12.03
C TYR A 297 22.36 10.33 -13.03
N GLU A 298 22.87 11.41 -13.63
CA GLU A 298 23.97 11.36 -14.61
C GLU A 298 25.31 10.98 -13.96
N LYS A 299 25.60 11.51 -12.76
CA LYS A 299 26.80 11.13 -12.00
C LYS A 299 26.71 9.69 -11.49
N ALA A 300 25.53 9.29 -11.02
CA ALA A 300 25.27 7.92 -10.56
C ALA A 300 25.46 6.90 -11.70
N GLU A 301 25.04 7.24 -12.92
CA GLU A 301 25.25 6.42 -14.11
C GLU A 301 26.74 6.19 -14.38
N SER A 302 27.55 7.25 -14.38
CA SER A 302 29.00 7.18 -14.64
C SER A 302 29.70 6.25 -13.65
N LEU A 303 29.40 6.40 -12.36
CA LEU A 303 29.98 5.57 -11.30
C LEU A 303 29.56 4.11 -11.46
N CYS A 304 28.26 3.83 -11.68
CA CYS A 304 27.80 2.45 -11.83
C CYS A 304 28.40 1.76 -13.07
N LYS A 305 28.62 2.48 -14.18
CA LYS A 305 29.32 1.95 -15.36
C LYS A 305 30.76 1.57 -15.05
N GLU A 306 31.46 2.40 -14.28
CA GLU A 306 32.82 2.08 -13.83
C GLU A 306 32.84 0.81 -12.97
N PHE A 307 31.91 0.68 -12.01
CA PHE A 307 31.79 -0.51 -11.17
C PHE A 307 31.43 -1.79 -11.96
N ILE A 308 30.68 -1.69 -13.06
CA ILE A 308 30.39 -2.85 -13.92
C ILE A 308 31.67 -3.43 -14.54
N ASN A 309 32.65 -2.60 -14.88
CA ASN A 309 33.92 -3.08 -15.44
C ASN A 309 34.67 -3.99 -14.46
N PHE A 310 34.57 -3.69 -13.16
CA PHE A 310 35.16 -4.50 -12.10
C PHE A 310 34.30 -5.72 -11.72
N PHE A 311 32.97 -5.62 -11.85
CA PHE A 311 32.02 -6.68 -11.53
C PHE A 311 31.13 -7.05 -12.72
N PRO A 312 31.70 -7.61 -13.80
CA PRO A 312 30.98 -7.82 -15.06
C PRO A 312 29.85 -8.84 -14.94
N LYS A 313 29.77 -9.64 -13.87
CA LYS A 313 28.70 -10.62 -13.62
C LYS A 313 27.73 -10.21 -12.50
N SER A 314 27.79 -8.95 -12.03
CA SER A 314 26.90 -8.47 -10.98
C SER A 314 25.47 -8.27 -11.49
N TYR A 315 24.54 -9.02 -10.89
CA TYR A 315 23.08 -8.85 -11.08
C TYR A 315 22.59 -7.52 -10.51
N SER A 316 23.04 -7.18 -9.30
CA SER A 316 22.54 -6.02 -8.54
C SER A 316 22.93 -4.70 -9.18
N LEU A 317 24.16 -4.58 -9.70
CA LEU A 317 24.61 -3.36 -10.39
C LEU A 317 23.81 -3.09 -11.67
N ARG A 318 23.44 -4.15 -12.41
CA ARG A 318 22.59 -4.02 -13.61
C ARG A 318 21.17 -3.60 -13.29
N CYS A 319 20.60 -4.12 -12.20
CA CYS A 319 19.29 -3.67 -11.71
C CYS A 319 19.31 -2.19 -11.31
N ILE A 320 20.39 -1.74 -10.66
CA ILE A 320 20.56 -0.33 -10.28
C ILE A 320 20.74 0.57 -11.51
N LEU A 321 21.57 0.18 -12.48
CA LEU A 321 21.71 0.92 -13.73
C LEU A 321 20.40 1.02 -14.50
N ALA A 322 19.66 -0.08 -14.58
CA ALA A 322 18.33 -0.05 -15.18
C ALA A 322 17.39 0.92 -14.47
N TYR A 323 17.43 0.97 -13.12
CA TYR A 323 16.66 1.95 -12.36
C TYR A 323 17.11 3.39 -12.64
N ILE A 324 18.41 3.66 -12.74
CA ILE A 324 18.95 4.98 -13.09
C ILE A 324 18.48 5.40 -14.48
N TYR A 325 18.59 4.53 -15.48
CA TYR A 325 18.10 4.80 -16.83
C TYR A 325 16.58 4.98 -16.89
N ARG A 326 15.81 4.28 -16.06
CA ARG A 326 14.38 4.56 -15.86
C ARG A 326 14.17 5.99 -15.36
N CYS A 327 14.94 6.45 -14.37
CA CYS A 327 14.85 7.84 -13.87
C CYS A 327 15.22 8.88 -14.94
N LEU A 328 16.15 8.54 -15.83
CA LEU A 328 16.54 9.35 -16.99
C LEU A 328 15.55 9.25 -18.16
N ASN A 329 14.44 8.50 -18.01
CA ASN A 329 13.49 8.17 -19.08
C ASN A 329 14.10 7.46 -20.31
N ASN A 330 15.31 6.89 -20.19
CA ASN A 330 15.95 6.11 -21.24
C ASN A 330 15.59 4.62 -21.08
N TYR A 331 14.36 4.28 -21.47
CA TYR A 331 13.83 2.93 -21.29
C TYR A 331 14.52 1.87 -22.14
N GLU A 332 15.12 2.24 -23.28
CA GLU A 332 15.85 1.30 -24.13
C GLU A 332 17.07 0.73 -23.41
N GLN A 333 17.89 1.61 -22.83
CA GLN A 333 19.05 1.19 -22.02
C GLN A 333 18.62 0.45 -20.76
N ALA A 334 17.54 0.90 -20.10
CA ALA A 334 17.02 0.22 -18.93
C ALA A 334 16.65 -1.24 -19.24
N HIS A 335 15.92 -1.49 -20.33
CA HIS A 335 15.56 -2.84 -20.78
C HIS A 335 16.78 -3.70 -21.13
N LEU A 336 17.83 -3.11 -21.72
CA LEU A 336 19.07 -3.82 -22.04
C LEU A 336 19.75 -4.33 -20.76
N PHE A 337 19.96 -3.47 -19.76
CA PHE A 337 20.58 -3.89 -18.49
C PHE A 337 19.71 -4.87 -17.69
N LEU A 338 18.37 -4.76 -17.78
CA LEU A 338 17.48 -5.73 -17.16
C LEU A 338 17.55 -7.09 -17.84
N LYS A 339 17.64 -7.13 -19.17
CA LYS A 339 17.87 -8.37 -19.91
C LYS A 339 19.16 -9.03 -19.48
N GLU A 340 20.26 -8.28 -19.41
CA GLU A 340 21.54 -8.81 -18.90
C GLU A 340 21.42 -9.32 -17.44
N ALA A 341 20.71 -8.59 -16.57
CA ALA A 341 20.48 -9.03 -15.20
C ALA A 341 19.69 -10.35 -15.16
N ILE A 342 18.63 -10.47 -15.97
CA ILE A 342 17.82 -11.70 -16.07
C ILE A 342 18.67 -12.86 -16.62
N ASP A 343 19.49 -12.62 -17.64
CA ASP A 343 20.36 -13.65 -18.23
C ASP A 343 21.40 -14.17 -17.22
N LEU A 344 21.92 -13.28 -16.35
CA LEU A 344 22.84 -13.66 -15.29
C LEU A 344 22.16 -14.44 -14.15
N ASN A 345 20.96 -14.03 -13.75
CA ASN A 345 20.21 -14.71 -12.69
C ASN A 345 18.69 -14.74 -12.96
N PRO A 346 18.21 -15.75 -13.72
CA PRO A 346 16.82 -15.80 -14.19
C PRO A 346 15.78 -16.00 -13.10
N LYS A 347 16.18 -16.41 -11.89
CA LYS A 347 15.28 -16.72 -10.77
C LYS A 347 15.24 -15.62 -9.70
N ARG A 348 15.89 -14.47 -9.93
CA ARG A 348 15.83 -13.33 -8.99
C ARG A 348 14.69 -12.36 -9.36
N PRO A 349 13.90 -11.89 -8.37
CA PRO A 349 12.66 -11.17 -8.63
C PRO A 349 12.81 -9.69 -9.04
N VAL A 350 13.91 -9.02 -8.67
CA VAL A 350 14.04 -7.56 -8.76
C VAL A 350 14.05 -7.05 -10.21
N ALA A 351 14.82 -7.69 -11.09
CA ALA A 351 14.87 -7.30 -12.50
C ALA A 351 13.49 -7.39 -13.19
N TYR A 352 12.73 -8.47 -12.92
CA TYR A 352 11.36 -8.59 -13.44
C TYR A 352 10.42 -7.51 -12.88
N PHE A 353 10.59 -7.11 -11.62
CA PHE A 353 9.79 -6.04 -11.04
C PHE A 353 10.07 -4.69 -11.73
N ILE A 354 11.34 -4.34 -11.92
CA ILE A 354 11.74 -3.11 -12.63
C ILE A 354 11.26 -3.15 -14.09
N CYS A 355 11.38 -4.30 -14.78
CA CYS A 355 10.81 -4.48 -16.12
C CYS A 355 9.30 -4.19 -16.13
N GLY A 356 8.57 -4.77 -15.17
CA GLY A 356 7.12 -4.58 -15.05
C GLY A 356 6.72 -3.12 -14.85
N GLU A 357 7.46 -2.39 -14.01
CA GLU A 357 7.23 -0.96 -13.78
C GLU A 357 7.54 -0.10 -15.01
N ILE A 358 8.63 -0.39 -15.74
CA ILE A 358 8.94 0.32 -16.98
C ILE A 358 7.85 0.06 -18.03
N PHE A 359 7.40 -1.18 -18.20
CA PHE A 359 6.32 -1.48 -19.14
C PHE A 359 5.00 -0.78 -18.75
N PHE A 360 4.70 -0.70 -17.45
CA PHE A 360 3.56 0.06 -16.96
C PHE A 360 3.64 1.55 -17.36
N ARG A 361 4.80 2.19 -17.15
CA ARG A 361 5.04 3.58 -17.60
C ARG A 361 4.88 3.75 -19.12
N GLN A 362 5.25 2.72 -19.88
CA GLN A 362 5.12 2.69 -21.34
C GLN A 362 3.68 2.41 -21.85
N ASN A 363 2.67 2.28 -20.98
CA ASN A 363 1.30 1.84 -21.30
C ASN A 363 1.19 0.39 -21.81
N LYS A 364 2.24 -0.41 -21.61
CA LYS A 364 2.32 -1.81 -22.04
C LYS A 364 1.89 -2.71 -20.88
N TYR A 365 0.60 -2.67 -20.56
CA TYR A 365 0.06 -3.24 -19.32
C TYR A 365 0.10 -4.77 -19.30
N ASP A 366 -0.08 -5.44 -20.44
CA ASP A 366 0.01 -6.90 -20.52
C ASP A 366 1.44 -7.37 -20.23
N GLU A 367 2.44 -6.72 -20.85
CA GLU A 367 3.86 -7.00 -20.57
C GLU A 367 4.25 -6.63 -19.14
N ALA A 368 3.65 -5.58 -18.57
CA ALA A 368 3.83 -5.24 -17.17
C ALA A 368 3.33 -6.37 -16.27
N ILE A 369 2.10 -6.85 -16.47
CA ILE A 369 1.49 -7.94 -15.69
C ILE A 369 2.32 -9.21 -15.76
N ASP A 370 2.81 -9.59 -16.94
CA ASP A 370 3.62 -10.79 -17.12
C ASP A 370 4.93 -10.74 -16.34
N ASN A 371 5.63 -9.59 -16.38
CA ASN A 371 6.87 -9.40 -15.64
C ASN A 371 6.64 -9.31 -14.13
N LEU A 372 5.59 -8.63 -13.68
CA LEU A 372 5.24 -8.55 -12.26
C LEU A 372 4.84 -9.92 -11.69
N LYS A 373 4.08 -10.73 -12.45
CA LYS A 373 3.76 -12.12 -12.08
C LYS A 373 5.02 -12.99 -11.99
N LYS A 374 5.98 -12.84 -12.90
CA LYS A 374 7.29 -13.52 -12.80
C LYS A 374 8.02 -13.10 -11.53
N SER A 375 8.04 -11.82 -11.20
CA SER A 375 8.64 -11.32 -9.96
C SER A 375 7.99 -11.93 -8.70
N LEU A 376 6.65 -12.05 -8.68
CA LEU A 376 5.93 -12.77 -7.61
C LEU A 376 6.26 -14.26 -7.54
N LYS A 377 6.31 -14.93 -8.70
CA LYS A 377 6.69 -16.36 -8.78
C LYS A 377 8.06 -16.61 -8.17
N TYR A 378 8.99 -15.66 -8.30
CA TYR A 378 10.31 -15.68 -7.70
C TYR A 378 10.38 -15.07 -6.28
N LYS A 379 9.23 -14.96 -5.60
CA LYS A 379 9.09 -14.57 -4.18
C LYS A 379 9.65 -13.19 -3.86
N SER A 380 9.36 -12.20 -4.71
CA SER A 380 9.60 -10.79 -4.37
C SER A 380 8.97 -10.42 -3.03
N LYS A 381 9.69 -9.64 -2.21
CA LYS A 381 9.19 -9.09 -0.94
C LYS A 381 8.76 -7.62 -1.06
N ILE A 382 8.60 -7.12 -2.28
CA ILE A 382 8.28 -5.72 -2.54
C ILE A 382 6.77 -5.51 -2.50
N ASN A 383 6.25 -4.86 -1.46
CA ASN A 383 4.81 -4.62 -1.29
C ASN A 383 4.18 -3.84 -2.46
N ASN A 384 4.92 -2.87 -3.01
CA ASN A 384 4.46 -2.04 -4.11
C ASN A 384 4.21 -2.83 -5.41
N LEU A 385 4.68 -4.08 -5.49
CA LEU A 385 4.39 -5.00 -6.59
C LEU A 385 2.88 -5.26 -6.69
N TYR A 386 2.21 -5.58 -5.58
CA TYR A 386 0.77 -5.85 -5.59
C TYR A 386 -0.03 -4.60 -5.98
N ILE A 387 0.38 -3.41 -5.54
CA ILE A 387 -0.26 -2.15 -5.95
C ILE A 387 -0.11 -1.95 -7.46
N LEU A 388 1.09 -2.17 -8.01
CA LEU A 388 1.36 -1.99 -9.43
C LEU A 388 0.62 -3.03 -10.30
N LEU A 389 0.54 -4.29 -9.86
CA LEU A 389 -0.32 -5.31 -10.48
C LEU A 389 -1.78 -4.89 -10.48
N GLY A 390 -2.28 -4.42 -9.33
CA GLY A 390 -3.64 -3.90 -9.19
C GLY A 390 -3.92 -2.76 -10.17
N ASN A 391 -3.01 -1.79 -10.26
CA ASN A 391 -3.10 -0.68 -11.19
C ASN A 391 -3.10 -1.15 -12.65
N SER A 392 -2.27 -2.14 -12.97
CA SER A 392 -2.15 -2.67 -14.33
C SER A 392 -3.44 -3.37 -14.75
N TYR A 393 -4.00 -4.20 -13.87
CA TYR A 393 -5.30 -4.86 -14.06
C TYR A 393 -6.46 -3.87 -14.20
N LEU A 394 -6.47 -2.83 -13.36
CA LEU A 394 -7.49 -1.78 -13.39
C LEU A 394 -7.50 -1.04 -14.74
N LEU A 395 -6.33 -0.81 -15.35
CA LEU A 395 -6.21 -0.07 -16.61
C LEU A 395 -6.60 -0.89 -17.84
N ILE A 396 -6.38 -2.22 -17.83
CA ILE A 396 -6.87 -3.12 -18.88
C ILE A 396 -8.32 -3.59 -18.67
N ASN A 397 -8.99 -3.12 -17.59
CA ASN A 397 -10.33 -3.55 -17.16
C ASN A 397 -10.45 -5.08 -17.06
N TYR A 398 -9.45 -5.73 -16.48
CA TYR A 398 -9.43 -7.19 -16.32
C TYR A 398 -9.53 -7.57 -14.84
N ASN A 399 -10.14 -8.71 -14.56
CA ASN A 399 -10.39 -9.19 -13.20
C ASN A 399 -9.07 -9.46 -12.45
N GLY A 400 -8.98 -8.99 -11.20
CA GLY A 400 -7.87 -9.29 -10.29
C GLY A 400 -7.22 -8.07 -9.65
N ASP A 401 -7.63 -6.85 -10.02
CA ASP A 401 -7.17 -5.62 -9.37
C ASP A 401 -7.50 -5.58 -7.87
N ILE A 402 -8.75 -5.86 -7.50
CA ILE A 402 -9.22 -5.88 -6.11
C ILE A 402 -8.47 -6.91 -5.26
N GLU A 403 -8.20 -8.10 -5.79
CA GLU A 403 -7.44 -9.13 -5.08
C GLU A 403 -6.02 -8.63 -4.75
N ASN A 404 -5.34 -8.04 -5.74
CA ASN A 404 -4.01 -7.49 -5.57
C ASN A 404 -4.01 -6.30 -4.59
N TYR A 405 -4.97 -5.39 -4.67
CA TYR A 405 -5.09 -4.29 -3.69
C TYR A 405 -5.37 -4.80 -2.27
N ASN A 406 -6.21 -5.82 -2.10
CA ASN A 406 -6.47 -6.40 -0.79
C ASN A 406 -5.21 -7.03 -0.17
N ILE A 407 -4.37 -7.67 -0.99
CA ILE A 407 -3.07 -8.18 -0.52
C ILE A 407 -2.15 -7.02 -0.14
N ALA A 408 -2.06 -5.98 -0.96
CA ALA A 408 -1.27 -4.79 -0.67
C ALA A 408 -1.70 -4.11 0.65
N LEU A 409 -3.01 -3.91 0.84
CA LEU A 409 -3.60 -3.33 2.05
C LEU A 409 -3.48 -4.23 3.29
N LYS A 410 -3.31 -5.54 3.12
CA LYS A 410 -2.99 -6.43 4.24
C LYS A 410 -1.56 -6.18 4.75
N ASN A 411 -0.63 -5.84 3.86
CA ASN A 411 0.76 -5.58 4.21
C ASN A 411 0.99 -4.13 4.66
N ASP A 412 0.27 -3.17 4.08
CA ASP A 412 0.27 -1.75 4.46
C ASP A 412 -1.18 -1.21 4.50
N PRO A 413 -1.87 -1.33 5.65
CA PRO A 413 -3.29 -0.97 5.79
C PRO A 413 -3.60 0.50 5.55
N ASN A 414 -2.62 1.38 5.71
CA ASN A 414 -2.77 2.82 5.61
C ASN A 414 -2.17 3.38 4.31
N ASN A 415 -1.86 2.52 3.33
CA ASN A 415 -1.36 2.96 2.03
C ASN A 415 -2.43 3.79 1.31
N TYR A 416 -2.30 5.11 1.38
CA TYR A 416 -3.32 6.05 0.92
C TYR A 416 -3.62 5.89 -0.59
N LEU A 417 -2.60 5.66 -1.42
CA LEU A 417 -2.80 5.45 -2.86
C LEU A 417 -3.52 4.13 -3.15
N CYS A 418 -3.12 3.05 -2.48
CA CYS A 418 -3.78 1.75 -2.63
C CYS A 418 -5.24 1.80 -2.15
N LEU A 419 -5.53 2.47 -1.04
CA LEU A 419 -6.89 2.66 -0.54
C LEU A 419 -7.77 3.38 -1.57
N LYS A 420 -7.26 4.44 -2.20
CA LYS A 420 -7.97 5.16 -3.27
C LYS A 420 -8.25 4.27 -4.47
N ASN A 421 -7.23 3.63 -5.00
CA ASN A 421 -7.37 2.81 -6.21
C ASN A 421 -8.30 1.62 -5.97
N CYS A 422 -8.22 1.00 -4.79
CA CYS A 422 -9.11 -0.07 -4.38
C CYS A 422 -10.56 0.41 -4.25
N ALA A 423 -10.80 1.59 -3.67
CA ALA A 423 -12.13 2.18 -3.57
C ALA A 423 -12.76 2.40 -4.96
N TYR A 424 -11.97 2.83 -5.94
CA TYR A 424 -12.44 2.99 -7.32
C TYR A 424 -12.72 1.66 -8.02
N SER A 425 -11.92 0.63 -7.78
CA SER A 425 -12.22 -0.71 -8.29
C SER A 425 -13.53 -1.25 -7.73
N TYR A 426 -13.77 -1.09 -6.43
CA TYR A 426 -15.04 -1.47 -5.82
C TYR A 426 -16.22 -0.66 -6.37
N GLU A 427 -16.06 0.65 -6.61
CA GLU A 427 -17.10 1.47 -7.25
C GLU A 427 -17.43 0.94 -8.66
N LYS A 428 -16.41 0.61 -9.47
CA LYS A 428 -16.59 0.04 -10.81
C LYS A 428 -17.37 -1.29 -10.79
N GLU A 429 -17.15 -2.12 -9.77
CA GLU A 429 -17.92 -3.35 -9.58
C GLU A 429 -19.34 -3.10 -9.02
N GLY A 430 -19.68 -1.86 -8.65
CA GLY A 430 -20.94 -1.50 -8.01
C GLY A 430 -21.00 -1.79 -6.50
N ASP A 431 -19.89 -2.16 -5.87
CA ASP A 431 -19.79 -2.42 -4.43
C ASP A 431 -19.58 -1.12 -3.65
N TYR A 432 -20.64 -0.33 -3.56
CA TYR A 432 -20.60 0.98 -2.90
C TYR A 432 -20.34 0.89 -1.40
N LEU A 433 -20.77 -0.19 -0.72
CA LEU A 433 -20.49 -0.36 0.72
C LEU A 433 -19.00 -0.58 0.98
N SER A 434 -18.34 -1.44 0.21
CA SER A 434 -16.89 -1.63 0.30
C SER A 434 -16.15 -0.35 -0.06
N THR A 435 -16.66 0.40 -1.04
CA THR A 435 -16.15 1.73 -1.38
C THR A 435 -16.21 2.68 -0.18
N LEU A 436 -17.38 2.87 0.43
CA LEU A 436 -17.56 3.76 1.59
C LEU A 436 -16.65 3.38 2.76
N ASN A 437 -16.49 2.08 3.05
CA ASN A 437 -15.58 1.60 4.09
C ASN A 437 -14.11 1.99 3.83
N LEU A 438 -13.68 1.97 2.57
CA LEU A 438 -12.33 2.43 2.19
C LEU A 438 -12.21 3.95 2.24
N LEU A 439 -13.28 4.69 1.89
CA LEU A 439 -13.31 6.14 2.05
C LEU A 439 -13.27 6.55 3.52
N ASP A 440 -13.93 5.82 4.42
CA ASP A 440 -13.82 6.04 5.87
C ASP A 440 -12.36 5.87 6.35
N LYS A 441 -11.64 4.86 5.85
CA LYS A 441 -10.21 4.71 6.14
C LYS A 441 -9.38 5.88 5.62
N LEU A 442 -9.66 6.36 4.41
CA LEU A 442 -8.99 7.53 3.84
C LEU A 442 -9.25 8.79 4.66
N LEU A 443 -10.48 9.01 5.12
CA LEU A 443 -10.85 10.13 5.98
C LEU A 443 -10.27 9.99 7.39
N ASN A 444 -10.04 8.78 7.89
CA ASN A 444 -9.32 8.57 9.15
C ASN A 444 -7.85 8.98 9.05
N ILE A 445 -7.22 8.82 7.87
CA ILE A 445 -5.86 9.28 7.59
C ILE A 445 -5.83 10.80 7.41
N ASN A 446 -6.73 11.34 6.59
CA ASN A 446 -6.87 12.78 6.37
C ASN A 446 -8.35 13.20 6.40
N LYS A 447 -8.78 13.73 7.54
CA LYS A 447 -10.18 14.14 7.77
C LYS A 447 -10.60 15.36 6.94
N GLU A 448 -9.63 16.16 6.50
CA GLU A 448 -9.86 17.40 5.76
C GLU A 448 -9.54 17.23 4.27
N ASP A 449 -9.58 16.00 3.76
CA ASP A 449 -9.44 15.76 2.33
C ASP A 449 -10.77 16.07 1.60
N SER A 450 -10.88 17.30 1.08
CA SER A 450 -12.07 17.73 0.33
C SER A 450 -12.41 16.78 -0.83
N LEU A 451 -11.42 16.17 -1.46
CA LEU A 451 -11.64 15.30 -2.61
C LEU A 451 -12.26 13.97 -2.14
N VAL A 452 -11.72 13.37 -1.08
CA VAL A 452 -12.30 12.15 -0.51
C VAL A 452 -13.72 12.39 0.02
N LEU A 453 -13.98 13.54 0.65
CA LEU A 453 -15.33 13.92 1.10
C LEU A 453 -16.29 14.10 -0.07
N CYS A 454 -15.86 14.73 -1.17
CA CYS A 454 -16.68 14.86 -2.36
C CYS A 454 -17.01 13.48 -2.94
N TYR A 455 -16.00 12.62 -3.09
CA TYR A 455 -16.19 11.26 -3.60
C TYR A 455 -17.12 10.44 -2.70
N TYR A 456 -17.03 10.58 -1.39
CA TYR A 456 -17.99 9.99 -0.44
C TYR A 456 -19.44 10.43 -0.73
N GLY A 457 -19.63 11.74 -0.96
CA GLY A 457 -20.91 12.29 -1.36
C GLY A 457 -21.43 11.70 -2.68
N GLU A 458 -20.55 11.45 -3.66
CA GLU A 458 -20.92 10.84 -4.94
C GLU A 458 -21.37 9.38 -4.80
N ILE A 459 -20.69 8.60 -3.96
CA ILE A 459 -21.11 7.22 -3.68
C ILE A 459 -22.48 7.19 -2.99
N LEU A 460 -22.69 8.05 -1.99
CA LEU A 460 -24.00 8.20 -1.34
C LEU A 460 -25.09 8.66 -2.30
N TYR A 461 -24.73 9.53 -3.24
CA TYR A 461 -25.62 10.01 -4.29
C TYR A 461 -26.05 8.86 -5.21
N ASN A 462 -25.11 8.02 -5.64
CA ASN A 462 -25.38 6.83 -6.45
C ASN A 462 -26.24 5.79 -5.70
N MET A 463 -26.11 5.74 -4.38
CA MET A 463 -27.01 4.98 -3.49
C MET A 463 -28.36 5.66 -3.24
N THR A 464 -28.68 6.76 -3.94
CA THR A 464 -29.91 7.58 -3.78
C THR A 464 -30.09 8.25 -2.40
N GLN A 465 -29.03 8.29 -1.57
CA GLN A 465 -29.03 8.90 -0.24
C GLN A 465 -28.74 10.41 -0.31
N TYR A 466 -29.55 11.15 -1.08
CA TYR A 466 -29.30 12.55 -1.47
C TYR A 466 -29.06 13.50 -0.29
N ARG A 467 -29.81 13.36 0.81
CA ARG A 467 -29.63 14.20 2.03
C ARG A 467 -28.25 14.00 2.66
N LYS A 468 -27.78 12.75 2.75
CA LYS A 468 -26.45 12.44 3.28
C LYS A 468 -25.37 12.91 2.31
N ALA A 469 -25.56 12.71 1.01
CA ALA A 469 -24.66 13.20 -0.03
C ALA A 469 -24.42 14.71 0.08
N ILE A 470 -25.49 15.51 0.25
CA ILE A 470 -25.40 16.96 0.45
C ILE A 470 -24.57 17.34 1.68
N SER A 471 -24.67 16.58 2.78
CA SER A 471 -23.85 16.82 3.98
C SER A 471 -22.37 16.67 3.65
N TYR A 472 -21.99 15.61 2.93
CA TYR A 472 -20.60 15.39 2.51
C TYR A 472 -20.11 16.41 1.47
N PHE A 473 -20.92 16.77 0.47
CA PHE A 473 -20.57 17.83 -0.47
C PHE A 473 -20.41 19.19 0.22
N THR A 474 -21.22 19.46 1.26
CA THR A 474 -21.09 20.68 2.06
C THR A 474 -19.80 20.68 2.86
N LYS A 475 -19.42 19.56 3.48
CA LYS A 475 -18.12 19.42 4.16
C LYS A 475 -16.95 19.62 3.20
N ALA A 476 -17.01 19.01 2.02
CA ALA A 476 -16.00 19.20 0.97
C ALA A 476 -15.89 20.68 0.58
N TYR A 477 -17.02 21.33 0.30
CA TYR A 477 -17.06 22.77 -0.01
C TYR A 477 -16.55 23.66 1.12
N THR A 478 -16.79 23.34 2.39
CA THR A 478 -16.26 24.14 3.51
C THR A 478 -14.74 24.08 3.62
N ILE A 479 -14.13 22.99 3.16
CA ILE A 479 -12.68 22.80 3.17
C ILE A 479 -12.05 23.45 1.93
N ASP A 480 -12.64 23.24 0.76
CA ASP A 480 -12.17 23.79 -0.51
C ASP A 480 -13.32 24.53 -1.23
N PRO A 481 -13.54 25.82 -0.91
CA PRO A 481 -14.62 26.61 -1.48
C PRO A 481 -14.44 27.00 -2.95
N GLU A 482 -13.21 26.95 -3.45
CA GLU A 482 -12.88 27.30 -4.85
C GLU A 482 -13.06 26.11 -5.79
N ASN A 483 -13.22 24.90 -5.24
CA ASN A 483 -13.48 23.71 -6.02
C ASN A 483 -14.92 23.65 -6.53
N ILE A 484 -15.09 24.13 -7.76
CA ILE A 484 -16.34 24.12 -8.55
C ILE A 484 -16.99 22.73 -8.58
N HIS A 485 -16.21 21.66 -8.52
CA HIS A 485 -16.74 20.30 -8.56
C HIS A 485 -17.66 20.00 -7.37
N ASN A 486 -17.24 20.38 -6.16
CA ASN A 486 -18.02 20.22 -4.93
C ASN A 486 -19.39 20.92 -5.05
N LEU A 487 -19.37 22.15 -5.58
CA LEU A 487 -20.57 22.96 -5.81
C LEU A 487 -21.48 22.34 -6.87
N ASN A 488 -20.93 21.86 -7.99
CA ASN A 488 -21.71 21.21 -9.05
C ASN A 488 -22.45 19.98 -8.52
N ARG A 489 -21.75 19.13 -7.75
CA ARG A 489 -22.36 17.94 -7.14
C ARG A 489 -23.48 18.30 -6.18
N ARG A 490 -23.25 19.31 -5.35
CA ARG A 490 -24.25 19.78 -4.40
C ARG A 490 -25.47 20.39 -5.10
N ALA A 491 -25.26 21.24 -6.10
CA ALA A 491 -26.33 21.88 -6.88
C ALA A 491 -27.22 20.86 -7.58
N ILE A 492 -26.64 19.85 -8.23
CA ILE A 492 -27.39 18.76 -8.88
C ILE A 492 -28.20 17.97 -7.84
N THR A 493 -27.61 17.71 -6.67
CA THR A 493 -28.30 16.97 -5.63
C THR A 493 -29.45 17.79 -5.04
N TYR A 494 -29.26 19.10 -4.82
CA TYR A 494 -30.33 20.03 -4.44
C TYR A 494 -31.46 20.09 -5.47
N TYR A 495 -31.13 20.05 -6.76
CA TYR A 495 -32.13 20.04 -7.83
C TYR A 495 -33.02 18.80 -7.73
N ILE A 496 -32.45 17.62 -7.52
CA ILE A 496 -33.21 16.35 -7.43
C ILE A 496 -34.16 16.32 -6.23
N ILE A 497 -33.75 16.89 -5.09
CA ILE A 497 -34.62 17.03 -3.92
C ILE A 497 -35.52 18.29 -3.97
N LYS A 498 -35.53 18.99 -5.12
CA LYS A 498 -36.38 20.15 -5.42
C LYS A 498 -36.10 21.40 -4.57
N GLU A 499 -34.89 21.55 -4.05
CA GLU A 499 -34.45 22.75 -3.30
C GLU A 499 -33.85 23.81 -4.23
N TYR A 500 -34.66 24.30 -5.18
CA TYR A 500 -34.20 25.12 -6.31
C TYR A 500 -33.51 26.43 -5.94
N ASP A 501 -33.86 27.07 -4.82
CA ASP A 501 -33.20 28.31 -4.40
C ASP A 501 -31.74 28.06 -4.00
N LYS A 502 -31.44 26.91 -3.39
CA LYS A 502 -30.06 26.51 -3.07
C LYS A 502 -29.28 26.13 -4.33
N VAL A 503 -29.95 25.54 -5.32
CA VAL A 503 -29.36 25.29 -6.65
C VAL A 503 -28.88 26.60 -7.25
N LEU A 504 -29.74 27.63 -7.31
CA LEU A 504 -29.38 28.94 -7.86
C LEU A 504 -28.22 29.59 -7.10
N SER A 505 -28.22 29.50 -5.77
CA SER A 505 -27.12 30.01 -4.93
C SER A 505 -25.78 29.33 -5.25
N ASP A 506 -25.76 28.01 -5.39
CA ASP A 506 -24.54 27.27 -5.74
C ASP A 506 -24.08 27.61 -7.17
N LEU A 507 -25.03 27.72 -8.11
CA LEU A 507 -24.74 28.08 -9.50
C LEU A 507 -24.22 29.50 -9.66
N ASP A 508 -24.73 30.47 -8.89
CA ASP A 508 -24.19 31.83 -8.86
C ASP A 508 -22.75 31.84 -8.38
N LYS A 509 -22.41 31.00 -7.39
CA LYS A 509 -21.04 30.83 -6.93
C LYS A 509 -20.14 30.19 -7.98
N ILE A 510 -20.63 29.15 -8.67
CA ILE A 510 -19.90 28.53 -9.78
C ILE A 510 -19.62 29.54 -10.90
N ILE A 511 -20.63 30.33 -11.29
CA ILE A 511 -20.48 31.34 -12.35
C ILE A 511 -19.54 32.49 -11.92
N GLN A 512 -19.49 32.82 -10.63
CA GLN A 512 -18.50 33.77 -10.10
C GLN A 512 -17.06 33.24 -10.22
N LEU A 513 -16.85 31.95 -9.98
CA LEU A 513 -15.53 31.31 -10.06
C LEU A 513 -15.11 31.01 -11.51
N ASP A 514 -16.06 30.61 -12.35
CA ASP A 514 -15.87 30.28 -13.76
C ASP A 514 -17.03 30.85 -14.60
N PRO A 515 -16.88 32.09 -15.10
CA PRO A 515 -17.89 32.74 -15.94
C PRO A 515 -18.14 32.06 -17.30
N LEU A 516 -17.28 31.12 -17.71
CA LEU A 516 -17.40 30.39 -18.99
C LEU A 516 -18.04 29.01 -18.81
N ASN A 517 -18.52 28.68 -17.61
CA ASN A 517 -19.09 27.38 -17.32
C ASN A 517 -20.49 27.17 -17.96
N SER A 518 -20.52 26.64 -19.18
CA SER A 518 -21.76 26.40 -19.92
C SER A 518 -22.73 25.45 -19.20
N SER A 519 -22.23 24.43 -18.50
CA SER A 519 -23.06 23.50 -17.73
C SER A 519 -23.76 24.19 -16.55
N ALA A 520 -23.11 25.15 -15.88
CA ALA A 520 -23.74 25.94 -14.83
C ALA A 520 -24.91 26.77 -15.37
N TYR A 521 -24.72 27.45 -16.52
CA TYR A 521 -25.81 28.18 -17.18
C TYR A 521 -26.93 27.27 -17.67
N TYR A 522 -26.61 26.07 -18.15
CA TYR A 522 -27.60 25.06 -18.52
C TYR A 522 -28.47 24.66 -17.32
N LEU A 523 -27.86 24.29 -16.18
CA LEU A 523 -28.62 23.91 -14.97
C LEU A 523 -29.39 25.10 -14.41
N LYS A 524 -28.85 26.32 -14.53
CA LYS A 524 -29.52 27.55 -14.09
C LYS A 524 -30.77 27.81 -14.93
N SER A 525 -30.66 27.70 -16.25
CA SER A 525 -31.80 27.79 -17.19
C SER A 525 -32.87 26.75 -16.85
N LEU A 526 -32.45 25.51 -16.61
CA LEU A 526 -33.36 24.42 -16.26
C LEU A 526 -34.08 24.71 -14.94
N THR A 527 -33.36 25.22 -13.93
CA THR A 527 -33.90 25.55 -12.61
C THR A 527 -34.89 26.72 -12.67
N TYR A 528 -34.64 27.74 -13.48
CA TYR A 528 -35.64 28.79 -13.69
C TYR A 528 -36.87 28.27 -14.43
N TYR A 529 -36.67 27.42 -15.43
CA TYR A 529 -37.77 26.79 -16.15
C TYR A 529 -38.65 25.94 -15.22
N THR A 530 -38.04 25.14 -14.33
CA THR A 530 -38.79 24.32 -13.35
C THR A 530 -39.56 25.17 -12.34
N LYS A 531 -39.06 26.37 -12.03
CA LYS A 531 -39.75 27.38 -11.21
C LYS A 531 -40.79 28.20 -11.97
N ASN A 532 -41.05 27.91 -13.26
CA ASN A 532 -41.91 28.69 -14.16
C ASN A 532 -41.44 30.13 -14.44
N ASP A 533 -40.16 30.43 -14.23
CA ASP A 533 -39.56 31.73 -14.56
C ASP A 533 -38.95 31.70 -15.97
N ASN A 534 -39.83 31.79 -16.97
CA ASN A 534 -39.45 31.68 -18.38
C ASN A 534 -38.53 32.81 -18.85
N ASN A 535 -38.56 33.98 -18.20
CA ASN A 535 -37.73 35.11 -18.57
C ASN A 535 -36.26 34.84 -18.19
N ASN A 536 -36.02 34.47 -16.93
CA ASN A 536 -34.68 34.15 -16.46
C ASN A 536 -34.14 32.84 -17.07
N ALA A 537 -35.03 31.89 -17.38
CA ALA A 537 -34.66 30.70 -18.15
C ALA A 537 -34.11 31.09 -19.54
N LYS A 538 -34.81 31.94 -20.31
CA LYS A 538 -34.34 32.41 -21.63
C LYS A 538 -33.02 33.16 -21.55
N VAL A 539 -32.83 34.00 -20.53
CA VAL A 539 -31.56 34.72 -20.33
C VAL A 539 -30.41 33.76 -20.09
N SER A 540 -30.60 32.79 -19.19
CA SER A 540 -29.59 31.77 -18.87
C SER A 540 -29.31 30.85 -20.06
N PHE A 541 -30.34 30.48 -20.81
CA PHE A 541 -30.20 29.71 -22.05
C PHE A 541 -29.38 30.46 -23.10
N LYS A 542 -29.65 31.75 -23.32
CA LYS A 542 -28.87 32.56 -24.28
C LYS A 542 -27.39 32.55 -23.93
N LYS A 543 -27.07 32.72 -22.64
CA LYS A 543 -25.69 32.64 -22.14
C LYS A 543 -25.07 31.25 -22.33
N CYS A 544 -25.83 30.20 -22.01
CA CYS A 544 -25.41 28.83 -22.27
C CYS A 544 -25.09 28.60 -23.76
N ALA A 545 -25.96 29.06 -24.67
CA ALA A 545 -25.80 28.89 -26.10
C ALA A 545 -24.63 29.69 -26.70
N GLU A 546 -24.34 30.88 -26.16
CA GLU A 546 -23.15 31.66 -26.52
C GLU A 546 -21.85 30.91 -26.16
N LEU A 547 -21.85 30.10 -25.10
CA LEU A 547 -20.66 29.41 -24.58
C LEU A 547 -20.48 27.99 -25.12
N LEU A 548 -21.54 27.35 -25.63
CA LEU A 548 -21.48 25.98 -26.14
C LEU A 548 -20.89 25.96 -27.55
N ASN A 549 -19.77 25.25 -27.72
CA ASN A 549 -19.17 25.02 -29.03
C ASN A 549 -20.01 24.03 -29.85
N SER A 550 -20.34 24.40 -31.09
CA SER A 550 -21.17 23.64 -32.03
C SER A 550 -20.55 22.33 -32.54
N ASP A 551 -19.36 21.93 -32.07
CA ASP A 551 -18.74 20.67 -32.49
C ASP A 551 -18.94 19.52 -31.49
N ASN A 552 -19.29 19.82 -30.22
CA ASN A 552 -19.50 18.79 -29.19
C ASN A 552 -20.94 18.22 -29.24
N ILE A 553 -21.05 16.89 -29.31
CA ILE A 553 -22.34 16.17 -29.36
C ILE A 553 -23.18 16.43 -28.08
N LEU A 554 -22.56 16.41 -26.90
CA LEU A 554 -23.27 16.66 -25.64
C LEU A 554 -23.78 18.09 -25.55
N ALA A 555 -22.98 19.05 -26.02
CA ALA A 555 -23.36 20.45 -26.11
C ALA A 555 -24.59 20.65 -27.01
N LYS A 556 -24.62 19.99 -28.18
CA LYS A 556 -25.80 20.00 -29.07
C LYS A 556 -27.04 19.45 -28.39
N ILE A 557 -26.92 18.34 -27.66
CA ILE A 557 -28.05 17.74 -26.93
C ILE A 557 -28.57 18.71 -25.85
N GLN A 558 -27.69 19.40 -25.13
CA GLN A 558 -28.09 20.43 -24.15
C GLN A 558 -28.86 21.58 -24.80
N LEU A 559 -28.38 22.07 -25.96
CA LEU A 559 -29.05 23.13 -26.72
C LEU A 559 -30.43 22.69 -27.15
N PHE A 560 -30.53 21.53 -27.80
CA PHE A 560 -31.82 21.02 -28.27
C PHE A 560 -32.80 20.78 -27.14
N HIS A 561 -32.32 20.31 -25.98
CA HIS A 561 -33.16 20.12 -24.82
C HIS A 561 -33.74 21.44 -24.30
N LEU A 562 -32.92 22.48 -24.16
CA LEU A 562 -33.39 23.80 -23.73
C LEU A 562 -34.28 24.48 -24.80
N GLU A 563 -33.95 24.35 -26.09
CA GLU A 563 -34.81 24.82 -27.20
C GLU A 563 -36.19 24.15 -27.13
N TYR A 564 -36.24 22.84 -26.89
CA TYR A 564 -37.50 22.11 -26.71
C TYR A 564 -38.30 22.67 -25.52
N LEU A 565 -37.69 22.80 -24.35
CA LEU A 565 -38.39 23.26 -23.14
C LEU A 565 -38.97 24.67 -23.33
N LEU A 566 -38.18 25.59 -23.89
CA LEU A 566 -38.59 26.99 -24.07
C LEU A 566 -39.63 27.20 -25.19
N ASN A 567 -39.72 26.28 -26.15
CA ASN A 567 -40.63 26.37 -27.30
C ASN A 567 -41.72 25.29 -27.32
N LYS A 568 -41.90 24.57 -26.20
CA LYS A 568 -42.84 23.46 -26.05
C LYS A 568 -44.26 23.75 -26.56
N ASN A 569 -44.71 25.01 -26.47
CA ASN A 569 -46.07 25.43 -26.82
C ASN A 569 -46.23 25.86 -28.29
N SER A 570 -45.18 25.80 -29.12
CA SER A 570 -45.21 26.26 -30.52
C SER A 570 -44.92 25.11 -31.47
N SER A 571 -45.96 24.61 -32.15
CA SER A 571 -45.84 23.51 -33.11
C SER A 571 -44.87 23.82 -34.26
N LYS A 572 -44.82 25.08 -34.71
CA LYS A 572 -43.87 25.55 -35.73
C LYS A 572 -42.42 25.41 -35.25
N ASP A 573 -42.14 25.84 -34.02
CA ASP A 573 -40.78 25.79 -33.47
C ASP A 573 -40.36 24.36 -33.14
N LEU A 574 -41.28 23.52 -32.66
CA LEU A 574 -41.05 22.09 -32.47
C LEU A 574 -40.68 21.38 -33.79
N ASN A 575 -41.38 21.67 -34.88
CA ASN A 575 -41.05 21.14 -36.21
C ASN A 575 -39.68 21.64 -36.72
N ASN A 576 -39.34 22.90 -36.45
CA ASN A 576 -38.02 23.43 -36.76
C ASN A 576 -36.92 22.72 -35.96
N ILE A 577 -37.16 22.40 -34.68
CA ILE A 577 -36.22 21.64 -33.85
C ILE A 577 -36.05 20.21 -34.41
N LEU A 578 -37.13 19.53 -34.79
CA LEU A 578 -37.09 18.20 -35.43
C LEU A 578 -36.30 18.18 -36.74
N THR A 579 -36.49 19.18 -37.61
CA THR A 579 -35.72 19.26 -38.87
C THR A 579 -34.23 19.48 -38.62
N LYS A 580 -33.86 20.32 -37.63
CA LYS A 580 -32.47 20.45 -37.19
C LYS A 580 -31.90 19.11 -36.68
N PHE A 581 -32.67 18.35 -35.90
CA PHE A 581 -32.27 17.03 -35.41
C PHE A 581 -31.99 16.04 -36.55
N LEU A 582 -32.94 15.89 -37.48
CA LEU A 582 -32.86 14.92 -38.57
C LEU A 582 -31.69 15.20 -39.52
N ASN A 583 -31.31 16.48 -39.69
CA ASN A 583 -30.16 16.86 -40.49
C ASN A 583 -28.80 16.61 -39.79
N SER A 584 -28.80 16.31 -38.50
CA SER A 584 -27.59 16.02 -37.71
C SER A 584 -27.27 14.52 -37.61
N TYR A 585 -27.04 13.88 -38.76
CA TYR A 585 -26.92 12.42 -38.94
C TYR A 585 -25.93 11.71 -37.99
N ASN A 586 -24.81 12.32 -37.61
CA ASN A 586 -23.82 11.70 -36.69
C ASN A 586 -24.30 11.56 -35.23
N ILE A 587 -25.44 12.17 -34.86
CA ILE A 587 -25.92 12.26 -33.47
C ILE A 587 -27.15 11.37 -33.24
N TYR A 588 -27.75 10.86 -34.32
CA TYR A 588 -29.06 10.21 -34.32
C TYR A 588 -29.14 8.94 -33.45
N GLU A 589 -28.03 8.25 -33.20
CA GLU A 589 -28.02 7.03 -32.36
C GLU A 589 -27.96 7.29 -30.84
N ASN A 590 -28.01 8.54 -30.38
CA ASN A 590 -27.95 8.85 -28.95
C ASN A 590 -29.32 8.71 -28.27
N LYS A 591 -29.41 7.89 -27.22
CA LYS A 591 -30.64 7.67 -26.43
C LYS A 591 -31.27 8.95 -25.88
N LEU A 592 -30.46 9.95 -25.51
CA LEU A 592 -30.96 11.24 -25.01
C LEU A 592 -31.65 12.04 -26.10
N LEU A 593 -31.19 11.89 -27.35
CA LEU A 593 -31.82 12.52 -28.49
C LEU A 593 -33.18 11.90 -28.77
N HIS A 594 -33.25 10.56 -28.80
CA HIS A 594 -34.53 9.85 -28.95
C HIS A 594 -35.50 10.19 -27.81
N PHE A 595 -35.00 10.45 -26.61
CA PHE A 595 -35.83 10.94 -25.50
C PHE A 595 -36.46 12.30 -25.78
N ILE A 596 -35.68 13.27 -26.29
CA ILE A 596 -36.20 14.59 -26.66
C ILE A 596 -37.12 14.47 -27.88
N GLU A 597 -36.74 13.70 -28.90
CA GLU A 597 -37.53 13.43 -30.10
C GLU A 597 -38.91 12.83 -29.76
N CYS A 598 -38.93 11.81 -28.89
CA CYS A 598 -40.17 11.20 -28.40
C CYS A 598 -41.07 12.24 -27.73
N LYS A 599 -40.50 13.07 -26.84
CA LYS A 599 -41.23 14.19 -26.21
C LYS A 599 -41.83 15.11 -27.26
N ILE A 600 -41.06 15.55 -28.26
CA ILE A 600 -41.56 16.48 -29.27
C ILE A 600 -42.69 15.86 -30.09
N TYR A 601 -42.56 14.62 -30.56
CA TYR A 601 -43.64 13.97 -31.32
C TYR A 601 -44.91 13.81 -30.50
N ILE A 602 -44.80 13.55 -29.20
CA ILE A 602 -45.96 13.49 -28.30
C ILE A 602 -46.63 14.87 -28.19
N GLU A 603 -45.87 15.95 -28.00
CA GLU A 603 -46.42 17.31 -27.97
C GLU A 603 -47.08 17.72 -29.29
N LEU A 604 -46.53 17.28 -30.42
CA LEU A 604 -47.09 17.49 -31.76
C LEU A 604 -48.29 16.58 -32.07
N LYS A 605 -48.64 15.64 -31.17
CA LYS A 605 -49.65 14.60 -31.38
C LYS A 605 -49.35 13.66 -32.55
N GLU A 606 -48.09 13.54 -32.96
CA GLU A 606 -47.61 12.62 -33.98
C GLU A 606 -47.24 11.25 -33.38
N TYR A 607 -48.21 10.59 -32.75
CA TYR A 607 -47.96 9.41 -31.92
C TYR A 607 -47.36 8.21 -32.67
N SER A 608 -47.64 8.09 -33.97
CA SER A 608 -47.05 7.05 -34.83
C SER A 608 -45.53 7.18 -34.97
N LYS A 609 -45.00 8.41 -34.91
CA LYS A 609 -43.56 8.70 -34.94
C LYS A 609 -42.93 8.68 -33.55
N ALA A 610 -43.69 9.02 -32.50
CA ALA A 610 -43.23 8.92 -31.11
C ALA A 610 -42.94 7.47 -30.69
N LYS A 611 -43.75 6.51 -31.14
CA LYS A 611 -43.66 5.10 -30.73
C LYS A 611 -42.29 4.45 -31.03
N PRO A 612 -41.71 4.52 -32.25
CA PRO A 612 -40.37 4.02 -32.51
C PRO A 612 -39.30 4.66 -31.62
N ALA A 613 -39.40 5.96 -31.35
CA ALA A 613 -38.46 6.66 -30.47
C ALA A 613 -38.55 6.13 -29.03
N LEU A 614 -39.77 5.90 -28.50
CA LEU A 614 -39.99 5.32 -27.17
C LEU A 614 -39.28 3.97 -26.99
N ILE A 615 -39.37 3.09 -27.99
CA ILE A 615 -38.73 1.76 -27.96
C ILE A 615 -37.20 1.86 -27.84
N ARG A 616 -36.59 2.89 -28.43
CA ARG A 616 -35.11 3.06 -28.45
C ARG A 616 -34.52 3.58 -27.14
N ILE A 617 -35.31 4.23 -26.29
CA ILE A 617 -34.79 4.84 -25.04
C ILE A 617 -34.69 3.79 -23.92
N GLY A 618 -35.64 2.84 -23.88
CA GLY A 618 -35.64 1.68 -22.97
C GLY A 618 -36.66 1.74 -21.83
N VAL A 619 -36.84 0.60 -21.15
CA VAL A 619 -37.84 0.37 -20.08
C VAL A 619 -37.86 1.44 -18.97
N PRO A 620 -36.72 1.93 -18.46
CA PRO A 620 -36.71 2.88 -17.33
C PRO A 620 -37.47 4.19 -17.60
N PHE A 621 -37.69 4.53 -18.87
CA PHE A 621 -38.29 5.80 -19.28
C PHE A 621 -39.78 5.73 -19.55
N ILE A 622 -40.33 4.52 -19.68
CA ILE A 622 -41.68 4.31 -20.18
C ILE A 622 -42.72 4.83 -19.19
N GLY A 623 -42.59 4.49 -17.90
CA GLY A 623 -43.53 4.95 -16.88
C GLY A 623 -43.57 6.47 -16.74
N TYR A 624 -42.42 7.14 -16.91
CA TYR A 624 -42.36 8.60 -16.91
C TYR A 624 -43.20 9.22 -18.03
N PHE A 625 -43.10 8.70 -19.27
CA PHE A 625 -43.90 9.21 -20.39
C PHE A 625 -45.39 8.95 -20.20
N MET A 626 -45.76 7.78 -19.70
CA MET A 626 -47.16 7.40 -19.53
C MET A 626 -47.86 8.21 -18.44
N GLN A 627 -47.16 8.55 -17.35
CA GLN A 627 -47.71 9.41 -16.30
C GLN A 627 -48.00 10.84 -16.80
N ILE A 628 -47.16 11.36 -17.71
CA ILE A 628 -47.23 12.77 -18.14
C ILE A 628 -48.11 12.94 -19.39
N HIS A 629 -48.31 11.89 -20.18
CA HIS A 629 -49.00 11.95 -21.47
C HIS A 629 -50.10 10.87 -21.60
N PRO A 630 -51.26 11.04 -20.93
CA PRO A 630 -52.35 10.05 -20.94
C PRO A 630 -52.93 9.80 -22.35
N ASP A 631 -52.97 10.83 -23.21
CA ASP A 631 -53.46 10.69 -24.59
C ASP A 631 -52.56 9.78 -25.44
N PHE A 632 -51.24 9.92 -25.28
CA PHE A 632 -50.27 9.07 -25.97
C PHE A 632 -50.35 7.63 -25.45
N TRP A 633 -50.57 7.46 -24.15
CA TRP A 633 -50.85 6.16 -23.56
C TRP A 633 -52.08 5.50 -24.18
N SER A 634 -53.21 6.22 -24.28
CA SER A 634 -54.42 5.71 -24.93
C SER A 634 -54.17 5.24 -26.36
N TYR A 635 -53.41 6.02 -27.14
CA TYR A 635 -53.00 5.64 -28.50
C TYR A 635 -52.18 4.34 -28.54
N LEU A 636 -51.22 4.17 -27.63
CA LEU A 636 -50.41 2.96 -27.56
C LEU A 636 -51.29 1.73 -27.26
N CYS A 637 -52.29 1.87 -26.39
CA CYS A 637 -53.28 0.84 -26.08
C CYS A 637 -54.10 0.41 -27.30
N GLU A 638 -54.59 1.38 -28.07
CA GLU A 638 -55.40 1.12 -29.26
C GLU A 638 -54.58 0.43 -30.36
N VAL A 639 -53.43 0.98 -30.72
CA VAL A 639 -52.61 0.47 -31.85
C VAL A 639 -52.01 -0.89 -31.55
N ARG A 640 -51.76 -1.21 -30.28
CA ARG A 640 -51.27 -2.53 -29.87
C ARG A 640 -52.40 -3.52 -29.58
N GLU A 641 -53.66 -3.12 -29.76
CA GLU A 641 -54.83 -3.94 -29.46
C GLU A 641 -54.75 -4.58 -28.07
N ILE A 642 -54.28 -3.83 -27.07
CA ILE A 642 -53.95 -4.36 -25.74
C ILE A 642 -55.20 -4.93 -25.07
N ASN A 643 -56.33 -4.24 -25.24
CA ASN A 643 -57.64 -4.66 -24.74
C ASN A 643 -58.10 -6.02 -25.33
N LYS A 644 -57.59 -6.43 -26.50
CA LYS A 644 -57.95 -7.71 -27.14
C LYS A 644 -57.12 -8.90 -26.65
N ASN A 645 -56.00 -8.63 -25.96
CA ASN A 645 -55.14 -9.67 -25.45
C ASN A 645 -55.61 -10.14 -24.07
N ASP A 646 -55.93 -11.43 -23.95
CA ASP A 646 -56.24 -12.04 -22.66
C ASP A 646 -54.97 -12.60 -21.99
N PHE A 647 -54.54 -11.91 -20.92
CA PHE A 647 -53.42 -12.31 -20.07
C PHE A 647 -53.88 -12.65 -18.63
N THR A 648 -55.18 -12.89 -18.43
CA THR A 648 -55.74 -13.25 -17.11
C THR A 648 -55.12 -14.52 -16.54
N LYS A 649 -54.72 -15.47 -17.39
CA LYS A 649 -53.94 -16.66 -16.99
C LYS A 649 -52.62 -16.35 -16.26
N PHE A 650 -52.11 -15.13 -16.43
CA PHE A 650 -50.89 -14.63 -15.78
C PHE A 650 -51.18 -13.66 -14.62
N GLY A 651 -52.45 -13.45 -14.28
CA GLY A 651 -52.88 -12.46 -13.29
C GLY A 651 -52.80 -11.03 -13.79
N ILE A 652 -52.57 -10.80 -15.09
CA ILE A 652 -52.45 -9.46 -15.66
C ILE A 652 -53.84 -8.99 -16.06
N ILE A 653 -54.36 -7.99 -15.34
CA ILE A 653 -55.73 -7.48 -15.53
C ILE A 653 -55.72 -6.04 -16.04
N ASP A 654 -54.83 -5.20 -15.51
CA ASP A 654 -54.77 -3.78 -15.88
C ASP A 654 -54.04 -3.57 -17.22
N GLU A 655 -54.50 -2.56 -17.97
CA GLU A 655 -53.98 -2.28 -19.32
C GLU A 655 -52.49 -1.91 -19.34
N PHE A 656 -51.99 -1.27 -18.27
CA PHE A 656 -50.58 -0.88 -18.18
C PHE A 656 -49.67 -2.11 -18.07
N SER A 657 -49.98 -3.04 -17.18
CA SER A 657 -49.28 -4.33 -17.08
C SER A 657 -49.38 -5.14 -18.37
N LYS A 658 -50.53 -5.13 -19.06
CA LYS A 658 -50.67 -5.82 -20.37
C LYS A 658 -49.72 -5.23 -21.42
N TYR A 659 -49.62 -3.91 -21.50
CA TYR A 659 -48.66 -3.25 -22.40
C TYR A 659 -47.22 -3.62 -22.05
N MET A 660 -46.84 -3.45 -20.78
CA MET A 660 -45.47 -3.68 -20.33
C MET A 660 -45.03 -5.12 -20.56
N TYR A 661 -45.94 -6.07 -20.38
CA TYR A 661 -45.69 -7.47 -20.66
C TYR A 661 -45.54 -7.74 -22.17
N LYS A 662 -46.51 -7.29 -22.98
CA LYS A 662 -46.55 -7.55 -24.43
C LYS A 662 -45.40 -6.89 -25.19
N GLU A 663 -45.07 -5.65 -24.84
CA GLU A 663 -44.17 -4.80 -25.63
C GLU A 663 -42.74 -4.77 -25.09
N HIS A 664 -42.59 -4.95 -23.79
CA HIS A 664 -41.31 -4.79 -23.10
C HIS A 664 -40.87 -6.02 -22.31
N GLU A 665 -41.65 -7.10 -22.37
CA GLU A 665 -41.35 -8.35 -21.67
C GLU A 665 -41.21 -8.15 -20.14
N VAL A 666 -41.88 -7.13 -19.60
CA VAL A 666 -41.87 -6.78 -18.18
C VAL A 666 -43.11 -7.36 -17.51
N TYR A 667 -42.90 -8.23 -16.52
CA TYR A 667 -43.96 -8.78 -15.68
C TYR A 667 -43.89 -8.15 -14.29
N PHE A 668 -44.90 -7.34 -13.93
CA PHE A 668 -45.04 -6.81 -12.57
C PHE A 668 -45.42 -7.92 -11.60
N VAL A 669 -44.65 -8.08 -10.54
CA VAL A 669 -44.83 -9.16 -9.56
C VAL A 669 -46.09 -8.95 -8.73
N SER A 670 -46.57 -7.70 -8.62
CA SER A 670 -47.86 -7.39 -8.00
C SER A 670 -49.05 -8.06 -8.69
N ASN A 671 -48.94 -8.47 -9.96
CA ASN A 671 -50.01 -9.21 -10.65
C ASN A 671 -50.28 -10.60 -10.07
N LEU A 672 -49.35 -11.15 -9.27
CA LEU A 672 -49.55 -12.42 -8.59
C LEU A 672 -50.68 -12.38 -7.57
N THR A 673 -51.05 -11.20 -7.04
CA THR A 673 -52.17 -11.08 -6.10
C THR A 673 -53.52 -11.42 -6.74
N ASN A 674 -53.63 -11.26 -8.07
CA ASN A 674 -54.79 -11.67 -8.84
C ASN A 674 -54.89 -13.20 -9.02
N LEU A 675 -53.78 -13.93 -8.86
CA LEU A 675 -53.73 -15.39 -8.93
C LEU A 675 -53.80 -16.06 -7.54
N ASN A 676 -53.25 -15.39 -6.52
CA ASN A 676 -53.29 -15.83 -5.14
C ASN A 676 -53.57 -14.63 -4.22
N SER A 677 -54.80 -14.56 -3.69
CA SER A 677 -55.25 -13.46 -2.84
C SER A 677 -54.51 -13.37 -1.51
N GLU A 678 -53.88 -14.45 -1.02
CA GLU A 678 -53.05 -14.41 0.19
C GLU A 678 -51.85 -13.46 0.03
N LEU A 679 -51.35 -13.27 -1.20
CA LEU A 679 -50.23 -12.38 -1.48
C LEU A 679 -50.58 -10.89 -1.29
N CYS A 680 -51.87 -10.51 -1.22
CA CYS A 680 -52.29 -9.14 -0.96
C CYS A 680 -51.69 -8.58 0.34
N GLN A 681 -51.44 -9.45 1.34
CA GLN A 681 -50.82 -9.01 2.60
C GLN A 681 -49.39 -8.50 2.43
N PHE A 682 -48.69 -8.90 1.37
CA PHE A 682 -47.32 -8.48 1.05
C PHE A 682 -47.27 -7.29 0.08
N GLN A 683 -48.42 -6.82 -0.41
CA GLN A 683 -48.47 -5.70 -1.34
C GLN A 683 -48.29 -4.35 -0.63
N GLU A 684 -47.56 -3.44 -1.26
CA GLU A 684 -47.36 -2.06 -0.80
C GLU A 684 -47.45 -1.08 -1.99
N SER A 685 -47.86 0.15 -1.71
CA SER A 685 -47.78 1.25 -2.67
C SER A 685 -46.40 1.91 -2.61
N ASP A 686 -45.79 2.15 -3.77
CA ASP A 686 -44.55 2.92 -3.88
C ASP A 686 -44.66 3.92 -5.04
N ILE A 687 -44.53 5.21 -4.73
CA ILE A 687 -44.64 6.31 -5.72
C ILE A 687 -43.51 6.25 -6.75
N SER A 688 -42.38 5.61 -6.41
CA SER A 688 -41.24 5.41 -7.31
C SER A 688 -41.36 4.15 -8.18
N SER A 689 -42.36 3.30 -7.95
CA SER A 689 -42.69 2.16 -8.81
C SER A 689 -43.38 2.60 -10.10
N LEU A 690 -43.12 1.91 -11.21
CA LEU A 690 -43.77 2.13 -12.49
C LEU A 690 -45.27 1.81 -12.45
N SER A 691 -45.66 0.74 -11.75
CA SER A 691 -47.06 0.35 -11.58
C SER A 691 -47.73 1.00 -10.36
N GLY A 692 -46.95 1.69 -9.53
CA GLY A 692 -47.38 2.22 -8.23
C GLY A 692 -47.51 1.16 -7.13
N LEU A 693 -47.35 -0.13 -7.45
CA LEU A 693 -47.51 -1.26 -6.55
C LEU A 693 -46.25 -2.14 -6.56
N VAL A 694 -45.87 -2.66 -5.41
CA VAL A 694 -44.71 -3.55 -5.23
C VAL A 694 -45.03 -4.69 -4.26
N MET A 695 -44.26 -5.77 -4.34
CA MET A 695 -44.32 -6.87 -3.38
C MET A 695 -43.21 -6.72 -2.35
N SER A 696 -43.58 -6.58 -1.09
CA SER A 696 -42.71 -6.38 0.07
C SER A 696 -42.72 -7.62 0.95
N SER A 697 -41.55 -8.10 1.36
CA SER A 697 -41.47 -9.24 2.29
C SER A 697 -41.97 -8.91 3.70
N LYS A 698 -42.06 -7.64 4.09
CA LYS A 698 -42.54 -7.17 5.41
C LYS A 698 -41.88 -7.87 6.62
N ASN A 699 -40.61 -8.22 6.49
CA ASN A 699 -39.82 -8.98 7.48
C ASN A 699 -40.19 -10.46 7.63
N GLU A 700 -41.04 -11.00 6.75
CA GLU A 700 -41.45 -12.40 6.74
C GLU A 700 -40.82 -13.15 5.55
N ASN A 701 -40.98 -14.47 5.55
CA ASN A 701 -40.56 -15.31 4.44
C ASN A 701 -41.58 -15.20 3.30
N LEU A 702 -41.09 -14.83 2.12
CA LEU A 702 -41.93 -14.59 0.96
C LEU A 702 -41.57 -15.59 -0.14
N HIS A 703 -42.55 -16.38 -0.57
CA HIS A 703 -42.43 -17.32 -1.68
C HIS A 703 -43.33 -16.89 -2.83
N LEU A 704 -42.73 -16.50 -3.96
CA LEU A 704 -43.43 -16.02 -5.15
C LEU A 704 -43.31 -17.04 -6.27
N LYS A 705 -44.40 -17.73 -6.58
CA LYS A 705 -44.46 -18.66 -7.71
C LYS A 705 -44.93 -17.93 -8.96
N LEU A 706 -44.02 -17.73 -9.92
CA LEU A 706 -44.37 -17.03 -11.17
C LEU A 706 -45.08 -17.99 -12.14
N PRO A 707 -46.06 -17.50 -12.93
CA PRO A 707 -46.67 -18.29 -13.98
C PRO A 707 -45.65 -18.62 -15.09
N ILE A 708 -45.98 -19.57 -15.97
CA ILE A 708 -45.16 -19.85 -17.17
C ILE A 708 -45.37 -18.70 -18.14
N LEU A 709 -44.39 -17.83 -18.26
CA LEU A 709 -44.48 -16.63 -19.09
C LEU A 709 -44.08 -16.95 -20.53
N ASP A 710 -44.93 -16.55 -21.48
CA ASP A 710 -44.72 -16.70 -22.92
C ASP A 710 -43.73 -15.64 -23.42
N TYR A 711 -42.42 -15.90 -23.29
CA TYR A 711 -41.36 -15.01 -23.77
C TYR A 711 -40.75 -15.52 -25.08
N TYR A 712 -40.44 -14.59 -25.99
CA TYR A 712 -40.05 -14.93 -27.37
C TYR A 712 -38.55 -15.21 -27.54
N TYR A 713 -37.69 -14.74 -26.61
CA TYR A 713 -36.23 -14.81 -26.74
C TYR A 713 -35.58 -15.71 -25.67
N PHE A 714 -35.33 -16.97 -26.04
CA PHE A 714 -34.75 -18.02 -25.18
C PHE A 714 -33.31 -17.76 -24.67
N ASN A 715 -32.61 -16.73 -25.15
CA ASN A 715 -31.21 -16.47 -24.82
C ASN A 715 -30.96 -15.31 -23.83
N ASN A 716 -32.02 -14.64 -23.38
CA ASN A 716 -31.94 -13.48 -22.50
C ASN A 716 -31.78 -13.87 -21.02
N TYR A 717 -31.10 -13.01 -20.24
CA TYR A 717 -30.96 -13.19 -18.80
C TYR A 717 -32.19 -12.67 -18.07
N LEU A 718 -32.56 -13.31 -16.97
CA LEU A 718 -33.57 -12.79 -16.06
C LEU A 718 -32.99 -11.58 -15.30
N VAL A 719 -33.70 -10.47 -15.40
CA VAL A 719 -33.43 -9.22 -14.69
C VAL A 719 -34.58 -8.97 -13.72
N CYS A 720 -34.26 -8.74 -12.44
CA CYS A 720 -35.23 -8.46 -11.39
C CYS A 720 -35.02 -7.06 -10.84
N LYS A 721 -36.05 -6.21 -10.89
CA LYS A 721 -36.02 -4.89 -10.25
C LYS A 721 -36.42 -5.03 -8.79
N MET A 722 -35.48 -4.77 -7.90
CA MET A 722 -35.62 -4.98 -6.46
C MET A 722 -34.99 -3.85 -5.65
N ASN A 723 -35.38 -3.77 -4.38
CA ASN A 723 -34.83 -2.85 -3.39
C ASN A 723 -34.66 -3.60 -2.07
N VAL A 724 -33.41 -3.87 -1.68
CA VAL A 724 -33.07 -4.50 -0.40
C VAL A 724 -32.92 -3.41 0.65
N LYS A 725 -33.93 -3.24 1.51
CA LYS A 725 -33.95 -2.18 2.52
C LYS A 725 -33.09 -2.53 3.71
N LYS A 726 -33.24 -3.77 4.19
CA LYS A 726 -32.59 -4.21 5.43
C LYS A 726 -32.39 -5.72 5.47
N ILE A 727 -31.25 -6.16 5.95
CA ILE A 727 -30.97 -7.57 6.27
C ILE A 727 -31.30 -7.83 7.74
N LEU A 728 -32.07 -8.89 8.01
CA LEU A 728 -32.56 -9.20 9.35
C LEU A 728 -31.71 -10.28 10.05
N SER A 729 -31.10 -11.20 9.30
CA SER A 729 -30.26 -12.27 9.83
C SER A 729 -29.14 -12.65 8.85
N LYS A 730 -28.07 -13.28 9.34
CA LYS A 730 -26.98 -13.83 8.52
C LYS A 730 -27.37 -15.04 7.68
N ASP A 731 -28.48 -15.70 8.01
CA ASP A 731 -29.05 -16.81 7.23
C ASP A 731 -29.95 -16.33 6.08
N CYS A 732 -29.85 -15.05 5.73
CA CYS A 732 -30.67 -14.47 4.67
C CYS A 732 -30.29 -15.01 3.29
N PHE A 733 -31.31 -15.11 2.43
CA PHE A 733 -31.11 -15.45 1.04
C PHE A 733 -32.21 -14.90 0.14
N ILE A 734 -31.85 -14.69 -1.13
CA ILE A 734 -32.77 -14.53 -2.26
C ILE A 734 -32.49 -15.70 -3.19
N LYS A 735 -33.46 -16.60 -3.31
CA LYS A 735 -33.31 -17.84 -4.06
C LYS A 735 -34.24 -17.81 -5.27
N PHE A 736 -33.63 -17.96 -6.45
CA PHE A 736 -34.30 -18.04 -7.73
C PHE A 736 -34.32 -19.51 -8.17
N ILE A 737 -35.50 -20.11 -8.19
CA ILE A 737 -35.74 -21.54 -8.42
C ILE A 737 -36.28 -21.72 -9.84
N PRO A 738 -35.45 -22.17 -10.80
CA PRO A 738 -35.93 -22.51 -12.12
C PRO A 738 -36.76 -23.81 -12.08
N ASN A 739 -37.98 -23.79 -12.63
CA ASN A 739 -38.78 -25.01 -12.73
C ASN A 739 -38.38 -25.79 -13.99
N GLY A 740 -37.71 -26.94 -13.84
CA GLY A 740 -37.33 -27.84 -14.93
C GLY A 740 -36.32 -28.94 -14.54
N ASN A 741 -36.18 -29.97 -15.38
CA ASN A 741 -35.47 -31.22 -15.02
C ASN A 741 -33.93 -31.14 -14.86
N TYR A 742 -33.28 -30.02 -15.20
CA TYR A 742 -31.80 -29.98 -15.29
C TYR A 742 -31.17 -28.59 -15.01
N ARG A 743 -31.55 -27.85 -13.95
CA ARG A 743 -30.80 -26.60 -13.62
C ARG A 743 -30.66 -26.38 -12.12
N GLU A 744 -29.49 -25.87 -11.75
CA GLU A 744 -29.14 -25.51 -10.37
C GLU A 744 -29.86 -24.23 -9.93
N ASP A 745 -30.27 -24.19 -8.67
CA ASP A 745 -30.83 -23.01 -8.03
C ASP A 745 -29.80 -21.88 -8.01
N TYR A 746 -30.24 -20.66 -8.33
CA TYR A 746 -29.40 -19.48 -8.18
C TYR A 746 -29.73 -18.79 -6.86
N ILE A 747 -28.77 -18.81 -5.92
CA ILE A 747 -28.99 -18.33 -4.55
C ILE A 747 -28.03 -17.19 -4.24
N LEU A 748 -28.58 -16.03 -3.94
CA LEU A 748 -27.85 -14.93 -3.31
C LEU A 748 -27.86 -15.17 -1.81
N LYS A 749 -26.69 -15.41 -1.22
CA LYS A 749 -26.56 -15.58 0.24
C LYS A 749 -26.23 -14.23 0.89
N HIS A 750 -26.16 -14.18 2.22
CA HIS A 750 -25.82 -12.97 2.97
C HIS A 750 -24.66 -12.15 2.39
N LYS A 751 -23.56 -12.80 1.95
CA LYS A 751 -22.43 -12.07 1.33
C LYS A 751 -22.86 -11.29 0.09
N ASP A 752 -23.71 -11.88 -0.75
CA ASP A 752 -24.17 -11.26 -1.99
C ASP A 752 -25.27 -10.23 -1.71
N VAL A 753 -26.24 -10.59 -0.86
CA VAL A 753 -27.36 -9.71 -0.46
C VAL A 753 -26.85 -8.47 0.27
N SER A 754 -25.80 -8.59 1.08
CA SER A 754 -25.19 -7.46 1.78
C SER A 754 -24.73 -6.36 0.85
N LYS A 755 -24.31 -6.70 -0.38
CA LYS A 755 -23.93 -5.70 -1.39
C LYS A 755 -25.11 -4.91 -1.93
N LEU A 756 -26.32 -5.43 -1.78
CA LEU A 756 -27.56 -4.83 -2.30
C LEU A 756 -28.26 -3.94 -1.27
N GLU A 757 -27.93 -4.09 0.02
CA GLU A 757 -28.58 -3.39 1.11
C GLU A 757 -28.37 -1.87 1.02
N GLY A 758 -29.48 -1.12 1.04
CA GLY A 758 -29.44 0.34 1.07
C GLY A 758 -29.03 1.02 -0.25
N LEU A 759 -28.98 0.27 -1.36
CA LEU A 759 -28.72 0.82 -2.71
C LEU A 759 -29.92 1.54 -3.32
N GLY A 760 -31.12 1.39 -2.75
CA GLY A 760 -32.37 1.81 -3.37
C GLY A 760 -32.82 0.85 -4.46
N TRP A 761 -33.59 1.34 -5.44
CA TRP A 761 -34.04 0.53 -6.56
C TRP A 761 -32.89 0.20 -7.52
N ILE A 762 -32.70 -1.09 -7.75
CA ILE A 762 -31.73 -1.63 -8.70
C ILE A 762 -32.38 -2.68 -9.60
N GLU A 763 -31.82 -2.87 -10.79
CA GLU A 763 -32.01 -4.10 -11.55
C GLU A 763 -30.83 -5.04 -11.31
N TYR A 764 -31.15 -6.25 -10.86
CA TYR A 764 -30.19 -7.33 -10.70
C TYR A 764 -30.34 -8.32 -11.85
N GLN A 765 -29.28 -8.50 -12.64
CA GLN A 765 -29.20 -9.52 -13.68
C GLN A 765 -28.68 -10.83 -13.10
N THR A 766 -29.49 -11.88 -13.19
CA THR A 766 -29.11 -13.23 -12.78
C THR A 766 -28.40 -13.98 -13.90
N SER A 767 -27.83 -15.16 -13.61
CA SER A 767 -27.32 -16.08 -14.63
C SER A 767 -28.42 -16.95 -15.28
N ILE A 768 -29.67 -16.85 -14.80
CA ILE A 768 -30.81 -17.66 -15.25
C ILE A 768 -31.33 -17.16 -16.61
N LYS A 769 -31.66 -18.10 -17.51
CA LYS A 769 -32.22 -17.84 -18.85
C LYS A 769 -33.55 -18.58 -19.12
N ILE A 770 -34.30 -18.98 -18.09
CA ILE A 770 -35.54 -19.78 -18.24
C ILE A 770 -36.77 -18.95 -17.89
N PHE A 771 -37.91 -19.32 -18.48
CA PHE A 771 -39.20 -18.64 -18.38
C PHE A 771 -40.07 -18.99 -17.16
N GLN A 772 -39.81 -20.09 -16.46
CA GLN A 772 -40.57 -20.46 -15.27
C GLN A 772 -39.67 -20.46 -14.03
N LEU A 773 -40.07 -19.68 -13.03
CA LEU A 773 -39.25 -19.34 -11.89
C LEU A 773 -40.10 -19.21 -10.62
N SER A 774 -39.57 -19.63 -9.48
CA SER A 774 -40.07 -19.20 -8.16
C SER A 774 -38.99 -18.36 -7.45
N ILE A 775 -39.41 -17.35 -6.71
CA ILE A 775 -38.50 -16.51 -5.91
C ILE A 775 -38.83 -16.75 -4.44
N GLU A 776 -37.84 -17.22 -3.69
CA GLU A 776 -37.89 -17.37 -2.24
C GLU A 776 -37.02 -16.32 -1.58
N ILE A 777 -37.58 -15.64 -0.59
CA ILE A 777 -36.92 -14.60 0.19
C ILE A 777 -37.03 -14.99 1.65
N ASN A 778 -35.90 -14.97 2.36
CA ASN A 778 -35.83 -15.30 3.78
C ASN A 778 -34.99 -14.27 4.52
N SER A 779 -35.49 -13.79 5.66
CA SER A 779 -34.77 -12.90 6.58
C SER A 779 -34.23 -11.59 5.95
N ILE A 780 -34.97 -11.02 5.00
CA ILE A 780 -34.65 -9.76 4.32
C ILE A 780 -35.91 -8.92 4.28
N GLU A 781 -35.82 -7.64 4.63
CA GLU A 781 -36.80 -6.63 4.29
C GLU A 781 -36.48 -6.11 2.88
N MET A 782 -37.23 -6.56 1.87
CA MET A 782 -37.01 -6.14 0.49
C MET A 782 -38.32 -5.97 -0.27
N GLN A 783 -38.25 -5.18 -1.33
CA GLN A 783 -39.33 -4.98 -2.29
C GLN A 783 -38.91 -5.49 -3.67
N ILE A 784 -39.87 -6.06 -4.40
CA ILE A 784 -39.74 -6.45 -5.81
C ILE A 784 -40.86 -5.78 -6.59
N GLU A 785 -40.50 -5.14 -7.70
CA GLU A 785 -41.45 -4.46 -8.57
C GLU A 785 -41.81 -5.33 -9.78
N TYR A 786 -40.81 -5.67 -10.58
CA TYR A 786 -40.99 -6.46 -11.79
C TYR A 786 -39.81 -7.38 -12.09
N ILE A 787 -40.09 -8.35 -12.95
CA ILE A 787 -39.07 -9.16 -13.63
C ILE A 787 -39.18 -8.92 -15.13
N ARG A 788 -38.06 -9.05 -15.83
CA ARG A 788 -38.01 -9.03 -17.30
C ARG A 788 -36.89 -9.91 -17.82
N PHE A 789 -36.94 -10.23 -19.10
CA PHE A 789 -35.85 -10.91 -19.78
C PHE A 789 -35.08 -9.90 -20.63
N GLY A 790 -33.76 -9.87 -20.49
CA GLY A 790 -32.91 -9.01 -21.30
C GLY A 790 -31.44 -9.13 -20.95
N TYR A 791 -30.66 -8.16 -21.39
CA TYR A 791 -29.26 -8.02 -21.02
C TYR A 791 -29.00 -6.60 -20.50
N ASN A 792 -28.40 -6.52 -19.33
CA ASN A 792 -27.80 -5.34 -18.75
C ASN A 792 -26.29 -5.43 -18.95
N GLY A 793 -25.65 -4.29 -19.22
CA GLY A 793 -24.19 -4.23 -19.35
C GLY A 793 -23.46 -4.64 -18.07
N ASN A 794 -24.12 -4.46 -16.90
CA ASN A 794 -23.61 -4.80 -15.58
C ASN A 794 -24.59 -5.70 -14.83
N THR A 795 -24.08 -6.51 -13.90
CA THR A 795 -24.89 -7.36 -13.01
C THR A 795 -25.86 -6.55 -12.16
N ILE A 796 -25.41 -5.41 -11.64
CA ILE A 796 -26.24 -4.45 -10.90
C ILE A 796 -26.36 -3.19 -11.76
N THR A 797 -27.59 -2.79 -12.05
CA THR A 797 -27.88 -1.54 -12.76
C THR A 797 -28.72 -0.65 -11.85
N HIS A 798 -28.18 0.52 -11.49
CA HIS A 798 -28.88 1.46 -10.61
C HIS A 798 -30.03 2.15 -11.35
N PHE A 799 -31.18 2.26 -10.67
CA PHE A 799 -32.34 2.97 -11.20
C PHE A 799 -32.42 4.36 -10.57
N PRO A 800 -32.13 5.44 -11.32
CA PRO A 800 -32.42 6.76 -10.81
C PRO A 800 -33.93 6.91 -10.62
N ASN A 801 -34.32 7.54 -9.52
CA ASN A 801 -35.72 7.86 -9.28
C ASN A 801 -36.18 8.96 -10.25
N MET A 802 -36.72 8.55 -11.40
CA MET A 802 -37.12 9.46 -12.48
C MET A 802 -38.19 10.46 -12.05
N SER A 803 -39.04 10.13 -11.06
CA SER A 803 -40.04 11.05 -10.52
C SER A 803 -39.42 12.29 -9.85
N LEU A 804 -38.17 12.18 -9.39
CA LEU A 804 -37.41 13.25 -8.76
C LEU A 804 -36.53 14.03 -9.75
N MET A 805 -36.32 13.52 -10.97
CA MET A 805 -35.48 14.19 -11.97
C MET A 805 -36.13 15.42 -12.59
N GLY A 806 -37.46 15.57 -12.52
CA GLY A 806 -38.17 16.71 -13.10
C GLY A 806 -37.89 16.85 -14.61
N TYR A 807 -37.20 17.93 -14.99
CA TYR A 807 -36.76 18.18 -16.36
C TYR A 807 -35.29 17.79 -16.64
N LEU A 808 -34.56 17.18 -15.70
CA LEU A 808 -33.22 16.68 -16.00
C LEU A 808 -33.29 15.57 -17.06
N LEU A 809 -32.33 15.60 -17.98
CA LEU A 809 -32.13 14.50 -18.92
C LEU A 809 -31.59 13.27 -18.18
N PRO A 810 -31.97 12.05 -18.56
CA PRO A 810 -31.57 10.82 -17.86
C PRO A 810 -30.08 10.61 -17.62
N ASP A 811 -29.24 10.95 -18.60
CA ASP A 811 -27.77 10.85 -18.48
C ASP A 811 -27.15 12.21 -18.16
N TYR A 812 -27.80 13.01 -17.31
CA TYR A 812 -27.31 14.35 -16.95
C TYR A 812 -25.88 14.35 -16.41
N HIS A 813 -25.44 13.27 -15.76
CA HIS A 813 -24.06 13.07 -15.33
C HIS A 813 -23.02 13.20 -16.46
N LYS A 814 -23.41 12.98 -17.74
CA LYS A 814 -22.56 13.23 -18.91
C LYS A 814 -22.39 14.73 -19.21
N PHE A 815 -23.42 15.54 -18.94
CA PHE A 815 -23.39 17.01 -19.10
C PHE A 815 -22.68 17.71 -17.95
N PHE A 816 -22.78 17.11 -16.78
CA PHE A 816 -22.14 17.58 -15.55
C PHE A 816 -21.00 16.62 -15.21
N SER A 817 -20.09 16.44 -16.18
CA SER A 817 -19.04 15.42 -16.14
C SER A 817 -18.50 15.26 -14.73
N ASN A 818 -18.63 14.04 -14.23
CA ASN A 818 -18.50 13.66 -12.84
C ASN A 818 -17.15 14.00 -12.20
N VAL A 819 -16.13 14.29 -13.00
CA VAL A 819 -14.77 14.63 -12.66
C VAL A 819 -14.22 15.23 -13.97
N PRO A 820 -13.83 16.51 -14.06
CA PRO A 820 -13.15 16.99 -15.26
C PRO A 820 -11.92 16.10 -15.52
N GLU A 821 -11.49 15.91 -16.76
CA GLU A 821 -10.36 15.02 -17.09
C GLU A 821 -9.08 15.38 -16.29
N THR A 822 -8.95 16.67 -15.97
CA THR A 822 -7.94 17.27 -15.06
C THR A 822 -8.01 16.79 -13.61
N PHE A 823 -9.14 16.24 -13.15
CA PHE A 823 -9.33 15.66 -11.82
C PHE A 823 -9.20 14.13 -11.80
N LYS A 824 -9.31 13.43 -12.94
CA LYS A 824 -8.96 12.00 -13.05
C LYS A 824 -7.49 11.80 -12.64
N ASP A 825 -6.65 12.76 -13.02
CA ASP A 825 -5.25 12.88 -12.60
C ASP A 825 -5.03 13.40 -11.16
N LYS A 826 -6.03 13.97 -10.47
CA LYS A 826 -5.90 14.33 -9.04
C LYS A 826 -6.34 13.18 -8.12
N TYR A 827 -7.39 12.46 -8.47
CA TYR A 827 -7.86 11.29 -7.72
C TYR A 827 -6.94 10.08 -7.96
N PHE A 828 -6.64 9.80 -9.22
CA PHE A 828 -5.94 8.61 -9.68
C PHE A 828 -4.73 9.01 -10.53
N SER A 829 -3.97 9.99 -10.03
CA SER A 829 -2.80 10.52 -10.73
C SER A 829 -1.94 9.38 -11.24
N ARG A 830 -1.84 9.30 -12.56
CA ARG A 830 -0.95 8.36 -13.23
C ARG A 830 0.48 8.53 -12.70
N ASN A 831 0.93 9.77 -12.50
CA ASN A 831 2.23 10.07 -11.91
C ASN A 831 2.40 9.46 -10.51
N LYS A 832 1.32 9.41 -9.69
CA LYS A 832 1.37 8.73 -8.38
C LYS A 832 1.35 7.20 -8.52
N MET A 833 0.62 6.65 -9.50
CA MET A 833 0.61 5.21 -9.80
C MET A 833 1.94 4.71 -10.39
N GLU A 834 2.67 5.57 -11.09
CA GLU A 834 3.97 5.25 -11.69
C GLU A 834 5.12 5.37 -10.69
N ASN A 835 5.03 6.26 -9.71
CA ASN A 835 6.09 6.47 -8.71
C ASN A 835 5.94 5.54 -7.48
N LEU A 836 5.75 4.25 -7.76
CA LEU A 836 5.67 3.19 -6.75
C LEU A 836 7.01 2.48 -6.50
N LEU A 837 8.03 2.80 -7.28
CA LEU A 837 9.35 2.18 -7.20
C LEU A 837 10.38 3.15 -6.59
N ASP A 838 10.67 2.95 -5.30
CA ASP A 838 11.77 3.60 -4.60
C ASP A 838 13.05 2.76 -4.73
N LEU A 839 14.19 3.42 -4.90
CA LEU A 839 15.51 2.80 -4.85
C LEU A 839 15.69 2.02 -3.54
N LYS A 840 15.14 2.52 -2.42
CA LYS A 840 15.21 1.83 -1.12
C LYS A 840 14.60 0.44 -1.17
N ASP A 841 13.48 0.26 -1.87
CA ASP A 841 12.80 -1.03 -2.02
C ASP A 841 13.62 -2.02 -2.86
N ILE A 842 14.28 -1.50 -3.90
CA ILE A 842 15.22 -2.27 -4.74
C ILE A 842 16.42 -2.71 -3.89
N LEU A 843 17.06 -1.78 -3.17
CA LEU A 843 18.25 -2.05 -2.37
C LEU A 843 18.00 -2.97 -1.17
N ASN A 844 16.78 -3.01 -0.64
CA ASN A 844 16.41 -3.95 0.41
C ASN A 844 16.12 -5.36 -0.12
N SER A 845 15.87 -5.49 -1.43
CA SER A 845 15.49 -6.75 -2.09
C SER A 845 16.63 -7.39 -2.88
N LEU A 846 17.70 -6.64 -3.21
CA LEU A 846 18.93 -7.10 -3.85
C LEU A 846 19.89 -7.75 -2.86
#